data_AF-A0A7S1HIN9-F1
#
_entry.id   AF-A0A7S1HIN9-F1
#
_cell.length_a   1.000
_cell.length_b   1.000
_cell.length_c   1.000
_cell.angle_alpha   90.00
_cell.angle_beta   90.00
_cell.angle_gamma   90.00
#
_symmetry.space_group_name_H-M   'P 1'
#
loop_
_entity.id
_entity.type
_entity.pdbx_description
1 polymer ?
#
loop_
_entity_poly.entity_id
_entity_poly.type
_entity_poly.pdbx_seq_one_letter_code
_entity_poly.pdbx_strand_id
1 'polypeptide(L)'
;AGPVAARAAFEGGDQASAQEEKDSKPSPHNEQGHNEVQMAEGKPPPPLSEEEGFDNQSVLADEQFTQERYDEIKAKTMHQMIEDVSDKQQLLFLTNQQADLLAQPDNVDKLFGALDINHTPKLLIVLQWDGGFQRQMAGAGPGNRGINEHERRHGTFVSDAESRDAEARLDRFMLEVLIPMAVQTNAIVICDAVAEFELSSSFLRMVAVQRASFGDTLPFFVMAITDEIHCFYVNSNPDAHWRAVRRRSRAWAKRDKKLVDLLINQKMMMNCHRYDLSVDAPMVILTDGIDAKRDKALQRGPATRLLTSMIRHLTSKWTLPSIAFRTGLSGAHSLNSDAAPSLLRAVDALNSGCPAVFLDVREREVCSAATREEVIEKAKKAYTKQCAELEAVGTMDNLNVCALAWFHDVLFGDGNTRTTGAHRDNASLGPQALHEALRLLRLRERQSESSDRPTLKGAGDQGLAPATREQVIDVAEFLTKHSLGETFVAKHSGIEPDATPELREKKLKELRAFSSKARNPMMHTYSILLTHEMFHGANAADIEGCRRLVQSLVKLDRLPKENTLEALELLQQAWNKHDVAVYLSGQYLLLAKALYAMILLVGVATVACTTALADAAMQDLPTDSFGQHLIFALSMANTVLLLAVKFFNPTARCNALRASAATLESIIWQFRARIGVFAVPHHSGLSQPSQPTTALRMAMVAWHARVVGGTDLLQTSLEREYPDKVYVHCQFKGTLDQLDEFHAAARVDREISALKRKLATDALAPLGKEGGAPPEHVGAAGNDEGKENLLQQKVALEDKQKDLTFFLDDHQSPVRPAEYLHLRLLVARKKYAGKIPQCYAWRRFWELILTACTVVSSTLSYLRSTVHWVSISTATAAAVTSWVSNSELTRRIELHSNTVRSIDDLIWWWRSLDDADRANHACITQFIQTGESILATERLSWIAAAKGKDKDEEQ
;
A
#
# COMPACT_ATOMS: atom_id res chain seq x y z
N ALA A 1 32.78 49.38 3.91
CA ALA A 1 33.60 48.80 2.82
C ALA A 1 32.65 48.21 1.80
N GLY A 2 32.79 48.58 0.52
CA GLY A 2 31.77 48.32 -0.52
C GLY A 2 31.87 46.94 -1.20
N PRO A 3 30.86 46.57 -2.00
CA PRO A 3 30.78 45.29 -2.71
C PRO A 3 31.51 45.33 -4.06
N VAL A 4 31.80 44.15 -4.63
CA VAL A 4 32.23 44.01 -6.02
C VAL A 4 31.24 43.16 -6.79
N ALA A 5 30.64 43.75 -7.82
CA ALA A 5 29.93 43.06 -8.89
C ALA A 5 30.71 43.23 -10.19
N ALA A 6 30.62 42.26 -11.11
CA ALA A 6 30.98 42.48 -12.50
C ALA A 6 30.16 41.56 -13.43
N ARG A 7 29.29 42.19 -14.23
CA ARG A 7 28.76 41.65 -15.49
C ARG A 7 29.82 41.89 -16.58
N ALA A 8 29.91 40.99 -17.55
CA ALA A 8 30.23 41.35 -18.92
C ALA A 8 29.56 40.37 -19.88
N ALA A 9 28.79 40.89 -20.83
CA ALA A 9 28.38 40.20 -22.05
C ALA A 9 29.12 40.88 -23.21
N PHE A 10 29.30 40.20 -24.35
CA PHE A 10 29.26 40.86 -25.65
C PHE A 10 29.01 39.86 -26.79
N GLU A 11 28.31 40.31 -27.83
CA GLU A 11 27.93 39.55 -29.02
C GLU A 11 28.83 39.92 -30.24
N GLY A 12 28.89 39.01 -31.22
CA GLY A 12 29.02 39.35 -32.64
C GLY A 12 30.43 39.56 -33.22
N GLY A 13 30.55 39.40 -34.55
CA GLY A 13 31.64 39.98 -35.33
C GLY A 13 32.44 39.07 -36.28
N ASP A 14 31.74 38.60 -37.30
CA ASP A 14 32.18 38.17 -38.65
C ASP A 14 33.56 38.63 -39.23
N GLN A 15 34.12 37.79 -40.15
CA GLN A 15 35.09 38.09 -41.25
C GLN A 15 36.54 38.54 -40.87
N ALA A 16 37.65 38.12 -41.51
CA ALA A 16 37.90 37.76 -42.92
C ALA A 16 39.31 37.11 -43.15
N SER A 17 39.53 36.63 -44.39
CA SER A 17 40.82 36.41 -45.11
C SER A 17 41.74 35.21 -44.74
N ALA A 18 42.47 34.57 -45.67
CA ALA A 18 42.34 34.43 -47.14
C ALA A 18 43.37 33.40 -47.69
N GLN A 19 43.01 32.64 -48.75
CA GLN A 19 43.84 32.10 -49.87
C GLN A 19 45.04 31.17 -49.53
N GLU A 20 45.50 30.19 -50.33
CA GLU A 20 45.31 29.71 -51.74
C GLU A 20 45.86 28.24 -51.80
N GLU A 21 45.65 27.33 -52.77
CA GLU A 21 44.82 27.21 -54.00
C GLU A 21 44.74 25.69 -54.41
N LYS A 22 43.92 25.35 -55.43
CA LYS A 22 43.91 24.14 -56.30
C LYS A 22 43.37 22.80 -55.74
N ASP A 23 42.19 22.30 -56.12
CA ASP A 23 41.60 21.96 -57.45
C ASP A 23 41.95 20.53 -57.95
N SER A 24 41.05 19.71 -58.52
CA SER A 24 39.64 19.90 -58.91
C SER A 24 38.83 18.57 -58.96
N LYS A 25 37.48 18.67 -58.94
CA LYS A 25 36.45 17.62 -59.16
C LYS A 25 36.19 17.34 -60.67
N PRO A 26 35.21 16.50 -61.18
CA PRO A 26 34.04 15.83 -60.54
C PRO A 26 33.67 14.38 -61.00
N SER A 27 32.58 13.84 -60.45
CA SER A 27 31.74 12.71 -60.93
C SER A 27 30.96 13.07 -62.24
N PRO A 28 30.19 12.19 -62.96
CA PRO A 28 29.00 11.47 -62.43
C PRO A 28 28.54 10.13 -63.13
N HIS A 29 27.41 9.59 -62.64
CA HIS A 29 26.34 8.77 -63.29
C HIS A 29 26.58 7.46 -64.11
N ASN A 30 25.94 6.40 -63.59
CA ASN A 30 24.87 5.55 -64.18
C ASN A 30 25.08 4.60 -65.39
N GLU A 31 24.27 3.53 -65.34
CA GLU A 31 23.76 2.65 -66.44
C GLU A 31 24.62 1.51 -67.05
N GLN A 32 24.08 0.30 -66.85
CA GLN A 32 23.77 -0.78 -67.83
C GLN A 32 24.75 -1.12 -68.97
N GLY A 33 25.11 -2.41 -69.07
CA GLY A 33 25.67 -3.01 -70.29
C GLY A 33 26.00 -4.50 -70.14
N HIS A 34 25.40 -5.35 -70.98
CA HIS A 34 25.59 -6.81 -71.02
C HIS A 34 26.79 -7.24 -71.90
N ASN A 35 27.02 -8.57 -71.95
CA ASN A 35 27.79 -9.35 -72.94
C ASN A 35 29.34 -9.32 -72.81
N GLU A 36 30.09 -10.39 -73.13
CA GLU A 36 29.68 -11.77 -73.45
C GLU A 36 30.80 -12.80 -73.14
N VAL A 37 30.40 -14.07 -73.16
CA VAL A 37 31.25 -15.27 -73.08
C VAL A 37 32.30 -15.31 -74.20
N GLN A 38 33.52 -15.78 -73.90
CA GLN A 38 34.29 -16.59 -74.86
C GLN A 38 35.07 -17.71 -74.15
N MET A 39 35.06 -18.91 -74.73
CA MET A 39 35.78 -20.09 -74.26
C MET A 39 37.15 -20.21 -74.96
N ALA A 40 38.14 -20.84 -74.30
CA ALA A 40 39.04 -21.80 -74.94
C ALA A 40 39.84 -22.66 -73.93
N GLU A 41 39.95 -23.94 -74.27
CA GLU A 41 40.50 -25.10 -73.56
C GLU A 41 42.00 -25.07 -73.17
N GLY A 42 42.36 -25.89 -72.15
CA GLY A 42 43.34 -26.97 -72.40
C GLY A 42 44.63 -27.08 -71.55
N LYS A 43 44.60 -27.88 -70.46
CA LYS A 43 45.65 -28.89 -70.11
C LYS A 43 45.30 -29.77 -68.88
N PRO A 44 45.66 -31.07 -68.87
CA PRO A 44 45.52 -31.98 -67.71
C PRO A 44 46.74 -31.92 -66.74
N PRO A 45 46.69 -32.57 -65.55
CA PRO A 45 47.47 -32.16 -64.37
C PRO A 45 48.80 -32.91 -64.14
N PRO A 46 49.68 -32.40 -63.26
CA PRO A 46 50.73 -33.19 -62.60
C PRO A 46 50.18 -33.95 -61.36
N PRO A 47 50.84 -35.04 -60.92
CA PRO A 47 50.32 -35.95 -59.90
C PRO A 47 50.56 -35.48 -58.45
N LEU A 48 49.83 -36.12 -57.53
CA LEU A 48 49.89 -35.96 -56.07
C LEU A 48 51.29 -36.27 -55.49
N SER A 49 51.70 -35.49 -54.49
CA SER A 49 52.64 -35.89 -53.44
C SER A 49 52.27 -35.25 -52.11
N GLU A 50 51.67 -36.07 -51.23
CA GLU A 50 51.77 -36.11 -49.76
C GLU A 50 51.81 -34.80 -48.93
N GLU A 51 50.71 -34.63 -48.17
CA GLU A 51 50.61 -34.14 -46.78
C GLU A 51 51.44 -32.94 -46.29
N GLU A 52 50.80 -31.77 -46.22
CA GLU A 52 50.81 -30.96 -44.99
C GLU A 52 49.38 -30.86 -44.46
N GLY A 53 49.16 -31.32 -43.24
CA GLY A 53 47.83 -31.38 -42.62
C GLY A 53 47.34 -30.00 -42.19
N PHE A 54 46.37 -29.43 -42.92
CA PHE A 54 45.62 -28.27 -42.46
C PHE A 54 44.81 -28.65 -41.22
N ASP A 55 45.13 -28.07 -40.07
CA ASP A 55 44.52 -28.43 -38.79
C ASP A 55 43.10 -27.88 -38.66
N ASN A 56 42.14 -28.63 -39.19
CA ASN A 56 40.71 -28.35 -39.09
C ASN A 56 40.21 -28.21 -37.63
N GLN A 57 40.93 -28.70 -36.61
CA GLN A 57 40.52 -28.49 -35.21
C GLN A 57 40.76 -27.05 -34.76
N SER A 58 41.83 -26.39 -35.22
CA SER A 58 42.11 -24.98 -34.91
C SER A 58 41.03 -24.04 -35.45
N VAL A 59 40.65 -24.20 -36.72
CA VAL A 59 39.63 -23.36 -37.38
C VAL A 59 38.25 -23.56 -36.74
N LEU A 60 37.88 -24.81 -36.45
CA LEU A 60 36.62 -25.12 -35.76
C LEU A 60 36.59 -24.58 -34.32
N ALA A 61 37.74 -24.49 -33.64
CA ALA A 61 37.83 -23.89 -32.31
C ALA A 61 37.67 -22.36 -32.35
N ASP A 62 38.31 -21.68 -33.31
CA ASP A 62 38.17 -20.23 -33.49
C ASP A 62 36.75 -19.82 -33.92
N GLU A 63 36.09 -20.60 -34.77
CA GLU A 63 34.68 -20.38 -35.15
C GLU A 63 33.73 -20.55 -33.94
N GLN A 64 33.93 -21.61 -33.13
CA GLN A 64 33.13 -21.84 -31.92
C GLN A 64 33.33 -20.71 -30.90
N PHE A 65 34.57 -20.31 -30.65
CA PHE A 65 34.91 -19.21 -29.73
C PHE A 65 34.30 -17.87 -30.18
N THR A 66 34.27 -17.62 -31.49
CA THR A 66 33.66 -16.41 -32.08
C THR A 66 32.13 -16.43 -31.93
N GLN A 67 31.48 -17.58 -32.16
CA GLN A 67 30.04 -17.75 -32.03
C GLN A 67 29.57 -17.64 -30.56
N GLU A 68 30.28 -18.25 -29.60
CA GLU A 68 29.98 -18.11 -28.17
C GLU A 68 30.03 -16.64 -27.73
N ARG A 69 31.06 -15.92 -28.15
CA ARG A 69 31.22 -14.48 -27.84
C ARG A 69 30.10 -13.62 -28.45
N TYR A 70 29.63 -13.97 -29.65
CA TYR A 70 28.47 -13.32 -30.27
C TYR A 70 27.19 -13.58 -29.46
N ASP A 71 26.91 -14.83 -29.07
CA ASP A 71 25.72 -15.20 -28.30
C ASP A 71 25.73 -14.61 -26.87
N GLU A 72 26.91 -14.40 -26.26
CA GLU A 72 27.04 -13.62 -25.02
C GLU A 72 26.74 -12.13 -25.22
N ILE A 73 27.24 -11.50 -26.28
CA ILE A 73 26.95 -10.09 -26.59
C ILE A 73 25.45 -9.92 -26.88
N LYS A 74 24.85 -10.85 -27.61
CA LYS A 74 23.42 -10.87 -27.90
C LYS A 74 22.58 -10.96 -26.62
N ALA A 75 22.97 -11.84 -25.68
CA ALA A 75 22.32 -11.92 -24.37
C ALA A 75 22.52 -10.64 -23.52
N LYS A 76 23.75 -10.11 -23.42
CA LYS A 76 24.06 -8.86 -22.67
C LYS A 76 23.38 -7.60 -23.22
N THR A 77 22.87 -7.64 -24.45
CA THR A 77 22.17 -6.54 -25.13
C THR A 77 20.67 -6.81 -25.32
N MET A 78 20.19 -8.01 -25.00
CA MET A 78 18.83 -8.50 -25.27
C MET A 78 18.38 -8.40 -26.75
N HIS A 79 19.30 -8.13 -27.69
CA HIS A 79 18.98 -7.80 -29.07
C HIS A 79 18.33 -8.99 -29.79
N GLN A 80 17.05 -8.87 -30.19
CA GLN A 80 16.28 -9.94 -30.86
C GLN A 80 16.33 -11.28 -30.10
N MET A 81 16.23 -11.24 -28.76
CA MET A 81 16.20 -12.42 -27.89
C MET A 81 14.79 -12.92 -27.57
N ILE A 82 13.79 -12.03 -27.61
CA ILE A 82 12.36 -12.37 -27.44
C ILE A 82 11.79 -12.74 -28.82
N GLU A 83 11.00 -13.82 -28.87
CA GLU A 83 10.34 -14.31 -30.08
C GLU A 83 8.81 -14.35 -29.87
N ASP A 84 8.04 -13.74 -30.77
CA ASP A 84 6.59 -13.86 -30.77
C ASP A 84 6.18 -15.24 -31.27
N VAL A 85 5.64 -16.06 -30.37
CA VAL A 85 5.25 -17.45 -30.66
C VAL A 85 3.79 -17.52 -31.06
N SER A 86 2.95 -16.62 -30.55
CA SER A 86 1.58 -16.41 -31.01
C SER A 86 1.14 -14.98 -30.70
N ASP A 87 0.02 -14.55 -31.27
CA ASP A 87 -0.64 -13.25 -31.05
C ASP A 87 -0.91 -12.92 -29.56
N LYS A 88 -0.75 -13.89 -28.65
CA LYS A 88 -1.01 -13.76 -27.21
C LYS A 88 0.15 -14.26 -26.32
N GLN A 89 1.26 -14.74 -26.89
CA GLN A 89 2.37 -15.35 -26.15
C GLN A 89 3.73 -15.10 -26.80
N GLN A 90 4.63 -14.51 -26.01
CA GLN A 90 6.04 -14.28 -26.33
C GLN A 90 6.94 -15.26 -25.56
N LEU A 91 8.09 -15.60 -26.15
CA LEU A 91 9.07 -16.53 -25.57
C LEU A 91 10.47 -15.92 -25.52
N LEU A 92 11.11 -16.00 -24.36
CA LEU A 92 12.54 -15.82 -24.17
C LEU A 92 13.17 -17.18 -23.83
N PHE A 93 13.77 -17.82 -24.84
CA PHE A 93 14.50 -19.07 -24.65
C PHE A 93 15.97 -18.78 -24.30
N LEU A 94 16.46 -19.34 -23.19
CA LEU A 94 17.80 -19.10 -22.66
C LEU A 94 18.57 -20.42 -22.51
N THR A 95 19.84 -20.42 -22.89
CA THR A 95 20.76 -21.44 -22.38
C THR A 95 21.13 -21.17 -20.92
N ASN A 96 21.51 -22.20 -20.18
CA ASN A 96 21.98 -22.03 -18.80
C ASN A 96 23.12 -20.99 -18.64
N GLN A 97 24.04 -20.89 -19.60
CA GLN A 97 25.10 -19.87 -19.60
C GLN A 97 24.54 -18.45 -19.78
N GLN A 98 23.53 -18.29 -20.65
CA GLN A 98 22.83 -17.01 -20.83
C GLN A 98 22.02 -16.64 -19.58
N ALA A 99 21.38 -17.61 -18.92
CA ALA A 99 20.64 -17.38 -17.67
C ALA A 99 21.57 -16.91 -16.53
N ASP A 100 22.73 -17.56 -16.34
CA ASP A 100 23.74 -17.13 -15.35
C ASP A 100 24.34 -15.75 -15.68
N LEU A 101 24.53 -15.44 -16.96
CA LEU A 101 25.03 -14.14 -17.43
C LEU A 101 23.97 -13.03 -17.22
N LEU A 102 22.69 -13.30 -17.44
CA LEU A 102 21.59 -12.38 -17.17
C LEU A 102 21.29 -12.23 -15.67
N ALA A 103 21.61 -13.23 -14.85
CA ALA A 103 21.50 -13.14 -13.38
C ALA A 103 22.48 -12.12 -12.76
N GLN A 104 23.48 -11.65 -13.50
CA GLN A 104 24.39 -10.59 -13.05
C GLN A 104 23.64 -9.25 -12.91
N PRO A 105 23.80 -8.49 -11.81
CA PRO A 105 22.99 -7.30 -11.52
C PRO A 105 22.85 -6.30 -12.67
N ASP A 106 23.94 -6.01 -13.38
CA ASP A 106 24.02 -5.01 -14.45
C ASP A 106 23.26 -5.39 -15.74
N ASN A 107 22.90 -6.67 -15.89
CA ASN A 107 22.17 -7.19 -17.05
C ASN A 107 20.66 -7.32 -16.79
N VAL A 108 20.23 -7.38 -15.53
CA VAL A 108 18.81 -7.48 -15.15
C VAL A 108 18.02 -6.23 -15.56
N ASP A 109 18.63 -5.03 -15.48
CA ASP A 109 18.02 -3.79 -16.00
C ASP A 109 17.66 -3.88 -17.49
N LYS A 110 18.57 -4.44 -18.30
CA LYS A 110 18.41 -4.56 -19.74
C LYS A 110 17.38 -5.63 -20.10
N LEU A 111 17.33 -6.71 -19.31
CA LEU A 111 16.27 -7.71 -19.40
C LEU A 111 14.90 -7.04 -19.19
N PHE A 112 14.71 -6.30 -18.08
CA PHE A 112 13.44 -5.61 -17.83
C PHE A 112 13.10 -4.52 -18.85
N GLY A 113 14.09 -3.79 -19.36
CA GLY A 113 13.90 -2.83 -20.46
C GLY A 113 13.51 -3.48 -21.80
N ALA A 114 13.94 -4.71 -22.07
CA ALA A 114 13.57 -5.46 -23.28
C ALA A 114 12.19 -6.15 -23.18
N LEU A 115 11.67 -6.32 -21.96
CA LEU A 115 10.38 -6.97 -21.69
C LEU A 115 9.18 -6.01 -21.73
N ASP A 116 9.41 -4.73 -22.05
CA ASP A 116 8.42 -3.65 -22.18
C ASP A 116 7.39 -3.59 -21.04
N ILE A 117 7.90 -3.55 -19.81
CA ILE A 117 7.05 -3.53 -18.60
C ILE A 117 6.33 -2.18 -18.47
N ASN A 118 5.00 -2.24 -18.24
CA ASN A 118 4.13 -1.09 -17.97
C ASN A 118 4.79 -0.06 -17.05
N HIS A 119 4.73 1.22 -17.42
CA HIS A 119 5.70 2.24 -16.99
C HIS A 119 5.78 2.58 -15.49
N THR A 120 4.85 2.12 -14.64
CA THR A 120 4.97 2.23 -13.16
C THR A 120 4.28 1.06 -12.44
N PRO A 121 4.96 -0.07 -12.16
CA PRO A 121 4.41 -1.10 -11.29
C PRO A 121 4.45 -0.65 -9.83
N LYS A 122 3.44 -0.99 -9.02
CA LYS A 122 3.38 -0.62 -7.58
C LYS A 122 3.58 -1.81 -6.63
N LEU A 123 3.65 -3.05 -7.14
CA LEU A 123 3.73 -4.29 -6.36
C LEU A 123 4.37 -5.43 -7.17
N LEU A 124 5.10 -6.32 -6.50
CA LEU A 124 5.56 -7.61 -7.02
C LEU A 124 4.80 -8.77 -6.37
N ILE A 125 4.17 -9.61 -7.18
CA ILE A 125 3.57 -10.88 -6.76
C ILE A 125 4.48 -12.02 -7.24
N VAL A 126 4.84 -12.93 -6.33
CA VAL A 126 5.62 -14.14 -6.67
C VAL A 126 4.81 -15.38 -6.34
N LEU A 127 4.32 -16.08 -7.36
CA LEU A 127 3.75 -17.41 -7.23
C LEU A 127 4.90 -18.44 -7.29
N GLN A 128 5.24 -19.02 -6.14
CA GLN A 128 6.33 -20.00 -6.04
C GLN A 128 5.91 -21.38 -6.53
N TRP A 129 6.91 -22.20 -6.88
CA TRP A 129 6.74 -23.61 -7.23
C TRP A 129 5.94 -24.37 -6.16
N ASP A 130 4.86 -25.00 -6.60
CA ASP A 130 3.92 -25.80 -5.79
C ASP A 130 3.93 -27.29 -6.18
N GLY A 131 4.47 -27.64 -7.35
CA GLY A 131 4.56 -29.02 -7.85
C GLY A 131 3.23 -29.62 -8.30
N GLY A 132 2.13 -28.90 -8.10
CA GLY A 132 0.78 -29.28 -8.42
C GLY A 132 0.09 -30.24 -7.42
N PHE A 133 -1.22 -30.40 -7.60
CA PHE A 133 -2.12 -31.17 -6.73
C PHE A 133 -2.50 -32.54 -7.33
N GLN A 134 -2.85 -32.56 -8.62
CA GLN A 134 -3.29 -33.78 -9.33
C GLN A 134 -2.17 -34.38 -10.19
N ARG A 135 -1.49 -33.53 -10.97
CA ARG A 135 -0.84 -33.99 -12.21
C ARG A 135 0.62 -34.43 -12.06
N GLN A 136 1.26 -34.12 -10.93
CA GLN A 136 2.52 -34.73 -10.53
C GLN A 136 2.42 -36.26 -10.52
N MET A 137 1.28 -36.80 -10.11
CA MET A 137 1.10 -38.25 -9.97
C MET A 137 0.67 -38.92 -11.29
N ALA A 138 -0.22 -38.27 -12.06
CA ALA A 138 -0.74 -38.80 -13.34
C ALA A 138 0.33 -38.99 -14.44
N GLY A 139 1.33 -38.09 -14.50
CA GLY A 139 2.34 -38.06 -15.58
C GLY A 139 3.41 -39.15 -15.51
N ALA A 140 3.45 -39.93 -14.44
CA ALA A 140 4.35 -41.07 -14.29
C ALA A 140 4.20 -42.09 -15.44
N GLY A 141 5.31 -42.38 -16.14
CA GLY A 141 5.37 -43.60 -16.95
C GLY A 141 5.15 -44.85 -16.09
N PRO A 142 4.74 -46.00 -16.66
CA PRO A 142 4.47 -47.23 -15.89
C PRO A 142 5.68 -47.77 -15.09
N GLY A 143 6.88 -47.18 -15.24
CA GLY A 143 8.07 -47.48 -14.45
C GLY A 143 8.30 -46.60 -13.20
N ASN A 144 7.51 -45.55 -12.96
CA ASN A 144 7.67 -44.70 -11.77
C ASN A 144 7.04 -45.40 -10.55
N ARG A 145 7.78 -46.38 -10.01
CA ARG A 145 7.32 -47.43 -9.09
C ARG A 145 6.83 -46.96 -7.70
N GLY A 146 6.62 -45.67 -7.47
CA GLY A 146 6.13 -45.11 -6.20
C GLY A 146 4.68 -44.60 -6.21
N ILE A 147 4.01 -44.55 -7.37
CA ILE A 147 2.69 -43.92 -7.53
C ILE A 147 1.65 -44.94 -7.97
N ASN A 148 0.60 -45.12 -7.17
CA ASN A 148 -0.45 -46.11 -7.45
C ASN A 148 -1.50 -45.60 -8.48
N GLU A 149 -2.55 -46.38 -8.74
CA GLU A 149 -3.62 -45.99 -9.67
C GLU A 149 -4.54 -44.92 -9.06
N HIS A 150 -4.81 -44.98 -7.76
CA HIS A 150 -5.60 -43.98 -7.04
C HIS A 150 -4.96 -42.59 -7.15
N GLU A 151 -3.66 -42.47 -6.88
CA GLU A 151 -2.91 -41.22 -6.98
C GLU A 151 -2.82 -40.67 -8.40
N ARG A 152 -2.70 -41.56 -9.40
CA ARG A 152 -2.76 -41.15 -10.81
C ARG A 152 -4.09 -40.54 -11.23
N ARG A 153 -5.17 -40.83 -10.49
CA ARG A 153 -6.53 -40.38 -10.79
C ARG A 153 -7.00 -39.24 -9.89
N HIS A 154 -6.67 -39.32 -8.61
CA HIS A 154 -7.18 -38.48 -7.51
C HIS A 154 -6.08 -37.68 -6.80
N GLY A 155 -4.82 -37.76 -7.24
CA GLY A 155 -3.68 -37.09 -6.60
C GLY A 155 -3.52 -37.49 -5.14
N THR A 156 -3.33 -36.50 -4.28
CA THR A 156 -3.14 -36.66 -2.83
C THR A 156 -4.44 -36.46 -2.03
N PHE A 157 -5.58 -36.70 -2.66
CA PHE A 157 -6.91 -36.52 -2.07
C PHE A 157 -7.62 -37.88 -1.90
N VAL A 158 -8.62 -37.90 -1.03
CA VAL A 158 -9.48 -39.08 -0.81
C VAL A 158 -10.39 -39.32 -2.03
N SER A 159 -10.76 -38.27 -2.76
CA SER A 159 -11.67 -38.38 -3.91
C SER A 159 -11.49 -37.26 -4.96
N ASP A 160 -12.03 -37.48 -6.17
CA ASP A 160 -12.15 -36.47 -7.23
C ASP A 160 -12.96 -35.23 -6.81
N ALA A 161 -13.85 -35.35 -5.81
CA ALA A 161 -14.64 -34.23 -5.32
C ALA A 161 -13.77 -33.31 -4.45
N GLU A 162 -13.06 -33.88 -3.46
CA GLU A 162 -12.12 -33.12 -2.60
C GLU A 162 -11.05 -32.40 -3.43
N SER A 163 -10.52 -33.06 -4.47
CA SER A 163 -9.53 -32.47 -5.37
C SER A 163 -10.09 -31.28 -6.17
N ARG A 164 -11.31 -31.41 -6.73
CA ARG A 164 -11.98 -30.33 -7.45
C ARG A 164 -12.39 -29.18 -6.53
N ASP A 165 -12.79 -29.47 -5.29
CA ASP A 165 -13.10 -28.45 -4.29
C ASP A 165 -11.84 -27.66 -3.87
N ALA A 166 -10.68 -28.34 -3.78
CA ALA A 166 -9.40 -27.69 -3.52
C ALA A 166 -8.97 -26.75 -4.67
N GLU A 167 -9.13 -27.18 -5.92
CA GLU A 167 -8.89 -26.35 -7.11
C GLU A 167 -9.86 -25.15 -7.17
N ALA A 168 -11.15 -25.38 -6.92
CA ALA A 168 -12.18 -24.33 -6.91
C ALA A 168 -11.96 -23.30 -5.79
N ARG A 169 -11.48 -23.70 -4.60
CA ARG A 169 -11.05 -22.78 -3.54
C ARG A 169 -9.89 -21.90 -3.98
N LEU A 170 -8.92 -22.47 -4.72
CA LEU A 170 -7.77 -21.73 -5.23
C LEU A 170 -8.17 -20.73 -6.34
N ASP A 171 -8.99 -21.15 -7.31
CA ASP A 171 -9.55 -20.28 -8.34
C ASP A 171 -10.34 -19.11 -7.74
N ARG A 172 -11.13 -19.38 -6.70
CA ARG A 172 -11.86 -18.35 -5.96
C ARG A 172 -10.93 -17.35 -5.28
N PHE A 173 -9.84 -17.80 -4.65
CA PHE A 173 -8.83 -16.91 -4.09
C PHE A 173 -8.16 -16.03 -5.17
N MET A 174 -7.87 -16.58 -6.34
CA MET A 174 -7.32 -15.80 -7.46
C MET A 174 -8.30 -14.71 -7.93
N LEU A 175 -9.58 -15.05 -8.15
CA LEU A 175 -10.61 -14.12 -8.62
C LEU A 175 -10.97 -13.04 -7.59
N GLU A 176 -11.09 -13.38 -6.30
CA GLU A 176 -11.63 -12.50 -5.26
C GLU A 176 -10.58 -11.74 -4.44
N VAL A 177 -9.30 -12.13 -4.52
CA VAL A 177 -8.19 -11.51 -3.77
C VAL A 177 -7.05 -11.11 -4.69
N LEU A 178 -6.45 -12.05 -5.41
CA LEU A 178 -5.14 -11.80 -6.04
C LEU A 178 -5.22 -10.96 -7.32
N ILE A 179 -6.13 -11.29 -8.24
CA ILE A 179 -6.30 -10.55 -9.51
C ILE A 179 -6.79 -9.11 -9.26
N PRO A 180 -7.82 -8.84 -8.43
CA PRO A 180 -8.23 -7.46 -8.13
C PRO A 180 -7.08 -6.62 -7.55
N MET A 181 -6.25 -7.21 -6.68
CA MET A 181 -5.09 -6.53 -6.12
C MET A 181 -3.97 -6.32 -7.17
N ALA A 182 -3.76 -7.27 -8.10
CA ALA A 182 -2.83 -7.09 -9.21
C ALA A 182 -3.24 -5.93 -10.14
N VAL A 183 -4.55 -5.81 -10.44
CA VAL A 183 -5.14 -4.69 -11.20
C VAL A 183 -4.96 -3.37 -10.46
N GLN A 184 -5.35 -3.29 -9.17
CA GLN A 184 -5.24 -2.06 -8.36
C GLN A 184 -3.80 -1.51 -8.25
N THR A 185 -2.80 -2.39 -8.36
CA THR A 185 -1.39 -2.05 -8.16
C THR A 185 -0.56 -2.04 -9.44
N ASN A 186 -1.13 -2.32 -10.62
CA ASN A 186 -0.39 -2.57 -11.86
C ASN A 186 0.80 -3.51 -11.59
N ALA A 187 0.51 -4.66 -10.96
CA ALA A 187 1.56 -5.51 -10.42
C ALA A 187 2.48 -6.11 -11.50
N ILE A 188 3.69 -6.47 -11.12
CA ILE A 188 4.46 -7.50 -11.80
C ILE A 188 4.10 -8.83 -11.14
N VAL A 189 3.63 -9.80 -11.92
CA VAL A 189 3.36 -11.16 -11.46
C VAL A 189 4.39 -12.10 -12.05
N ILE A 190 5.14 -12.77 -11.18
CA ILE A 190 6.08 -13.83 -11.55
C ILE A 190 5.45 -15.16 -11.13
N CYS A 191 5.32 -16.09 -12.07
CA CYS A 191 4.76 -17.43 -11.85
C CYS A 191 5.55 -18.51 -12.63
N ASP A 192 5.14 -19.77 -12.54
CA ASP A 192 5.69 -20.86 -13.37
C ASP A 192 4.93 -20.98 -14.70
N ALA A 193 5.59 -21.49 -15.73
CA ALA A 193 5.02 -21.68 -17.08
C ALA A 193 4.42 -23.07 -17.31
N VAL A 194 4.57 -24.01 -16.36
CA VAL A 194 3.98 -25.35 -16.43
C VAL A 194 2.46 -25.30 -16.26
N ALA A 195 1.71 -25.90 -17.19
CA ALA A 195 0.24 -25.94 -17.14
C ALA A 195 -0.32 -26.79 -15.99
N GLU A 196 0.50 -27.71 -15.48
CA GLU A 196 0.23 -28.68 -14.41
C GLU A 196 0.51 -28.17 -12.99
N PHE A 197 0.89 -26.91 -12.80
CA PHE A 197 1.19 -26.33 -11.48
C PHE A 197 0.02 -25.46 -11.02
N GLU A 198 -0.89 -26.05 -10.23
CA GLU A 198 -2.20 -25.49 -9.89
C GLU A 198 -2.17 -24.03 -9.38
N LEU A 199 -1.16 -23.57 -8.64
CA LEU A 199 -1.03 -22.17 -8.22
C LEU A 199 -0.85 -21.20 -9.39
N SER A 200 0.07 -21.52 -10.30
CA SER A 200 0.36 -20.66 -11.47
C SER A 200 -0.71 -20.83 -12.55
N SER A 201 -1.18 -22.07 -12.74
CA SER A 201 -2.22 -22.46 -13.70
C SER A 201 -3.58 -21.85 -13.32
N SER A 202 -3.98 -21.91 -12.05
CA SER A 202 -5.18 -21.24 -11.52
C SER A 202 -5.14 -19.73 -11.77
N PHE A 203 -4.02 -19.06 -11.45
CA PHE A 203 -3.87 -17.63 -11.73
C PHE A 203 -4.02 -17.31 -13.22
N LEU A 204 -3.26 -17.98 -14.09
CA LEU A 204 -3.30 -17.75 -15.54
C LEU A 204 -4.69 -18.02 -16.14
N ARG A 205 -5.32 -19.12 -15.73
CA ARG A 205 -6.68 -19.50 -16.15
C ARG A 205 -7.73 -18.48 -15.70
N MET A 206 -7.65 -17.99 -14.45
CA MET A 206 -8.58 -16.98 -13.93
C MET A 206 -8.35 -15.60 -14.58
N VAL A 207 -7.11 -15.26 -14.94
CA VAL A 207 -6.81 -14.08 -15.78
C VAL A 207 -7.38 -14.24 -17.19
N ALA A 208 -7.32 -15.44 -17.79
CA ALA A 208 -7.95 -15.71 -19.08
C ALA A 208 -9.48 -15.58 -19.03
N VAL A 209 -10.11 -16.02 -17.93
CA VAL A 209 -11.56 -15.83 -17.66
C VAL A 209 -11.91 -14.34 -17.53
N GLN A 210 -11.13 -13.56 -16.78
CA GLN A 210 -11.34 -12.12 -16.63
C GLN A 210 -10.88 -11.28 -17.83
N ARG A 211 -10.28 -11.87 -18.87
CA ARG A 211 -9.70 -11.12 -20.00
C ARG A 211 -10.69 -10.19 -20.71
N ALA A 212 -11.98 -10.57 -20.75
CA ALA A 212 -13.05 -9.75 -21.32
C ALA A 212 -13.32 -8.44 -20.53
N SER A 213 -12.96 -8.35 -19.24
CA SER A 213 -13.10 -7.12 -18.44
C SER A 213 -11.88 -6.20 -18.52
N PHE A 214 -10.77 -6.64 -19.13
CA PHE A 214 -9.52 -5.88 -19.22
C PHE A 214 -9.31 -5.19 -20.58
N GLY A 215 -10.04 -5.60 -21.63
CA GLY A 215 -9.82 -5.11 -22.99
C GLY A 215 -8.65 -5.82 -23.69
N ASP A 216 -7.99 -5.13 -24.62
CA ASP A 216 -6.96 -5.74 -25.47
C ASP A 216 -5.63 -6.00 -24.72
N THR A 217 -5.30 -5.17 -23.73
CA THR A 217 -4.05 -5.23 -22.95
C THR A 217 -4.31 -5.48 -21.47
N LEU A 218 -3.48 -6.29 -20.81
CA LEU A 218 -3.61 -6.54 -19.37
C LEU A 218 -3.17 -5.29 -18.55
N PRO A 219 -3.91 -4.89 -17.50
CA PRO A 219 -3.58 -3.75 -16.64
C PRO A 219 -2.46 -4.05 -15.63
N PHE A 220 -1.82 -5.21 -15.73
CA PHE A 220 -0.68 -5.66 -14.93
C PHE A 220 0.19 -6.59 -15.80
N PHE A 221 1.46 -6.74 -15.47
CA PHE A 221 2.41 -7.52 -16.26
C PHE A 221 2.56 -8.94 -15.70
N VAL A 222 2.55 -9.96 -16.57
CA VAL A 222 2.68 -11.38 -16.18
C VAL A 222 3.85 -12.03 -16.90
N MET A 223 4.75 -12.60 -16.12
CA MET A 223 5.89 -13.40 -16.60
C MET A 223 5.85 -14.79 -15.96
N ALA A 224 5.87 -15.81 -16.81
CA ALA A 224 5.99 -17.19 -16.39
C ALA A 224 7.41 -17.70 -16.69
N ILE A 225 8.11 -18.29 -15.71
CA ILE A 225 9.47 -18.84 -15.88
C ILE A 225 9.51 -20.31 -15.48
N THR A 226 10.19 -21.17 -16.24
CA THR A 226 10.33 -22.59 -15.89
C THR A 226 11.65 -23.23 -16.33
N ASP A 227 12.10 -24.22 -15.56
CA ASP A 227 13.25 -25.09 -15.83
C ASP A 227 12.86 -26.57 -16.08
N GLU A 228 11.55 -26.87 -16.07
CA GLU A 228 10.99 -28.21 -16.21
C GLU A 228 10.95 -28.71 -17.68
N ILE A 229 11.77 -28.14 -18.57
CA ILE A 229 11.79 -28.42 -20.01
C ILE A 229 11.89 -29.92 -20.36
N HIS A 230 12.56 -30.70 -19.51
CA HIS A 230 12.70 -32.14 -19.66
C HIS A 230 11.36 -32.90 -19.54
N CYS A 231 10.43 -32.43 -18.71
CA CYS A 231 9.10 -33.00 -18.55
C CYS A 231 8.23 -32.82 -19.81
N PHE A 232 8.53 -31.80 -20.64
CA PHE A 232 7.90 -31.61 -21.94
C PHE A 232 8.35 -32.69 -22.95
N TYR A 233 9.65 -32.98 -23.05
CA TYR A 233 10.17 -34.00 -23.98
C TYR A 233 9.72 -35.43 -23.63
N VAL A 234 9.40 -35.70 -22.37
CA VAL A 234 8.81 -36.97 -21.90
C VAL A 234 7.29 -37.03 -22.16
N ASN A 235 6.63 -35.89 -22.42
CA ASN A 235 5.21 -35.84 -22.76
C ASN A 235 4.95 -36.39 -24.18
N SER A 236 4.38 -37.59 -24.22
CA SER A 236 4.05 -38.31 -25.46
C SER A 236 2.82 -37.77 -26.21
N ASN A 237 2.10 -36.80 -25.66
CA ASN A 237 0.97 -36.17 -26.34
C ASN A 237 1.45 -35.45 -27.62
N PRO A 238 0.96 -35.80 -28.83
CA PRO A 238 1.34 -35.14 -30.08
C PRO A 238 0.82 -33.70 -30.18
N ASP A 239 -0.28 -33.40 -29.49
CA ASP A 239 -1.01 -32.13 -29.55
C ASP A 239 -0.61 -31.16 -28.42
N ALA A 240 0.41 -31.51 -27.63
CA ALA A 240 0.91 -30.69 -26.54
C ALA A 240 1.42 -29.31 -27.04
N HIS A 241 1.02 -28.24 -26.34
CA HIS A 241 1.30 -26.84 -26.74
C HIS A 241 2.79 -26.56 -26.86
N TRP A 242 3.62 -27.12 -25.99
CA TRP A 242 5.08 -26.97 -26.05
C TRP A 242 5.66 -27.36 -27.42
N ARG A 243 5.06 -28.33 -28.12
CA ARG A 243 5.50 -28.76 -29.46
C ARG A 243 5.22 -27.69 -30.52
N ALA A 244 4.10 -26.98 -30.41
CA ALA A 244 3.77 -25.86 -31.28
C ALA A 244 4.74 -24.68 -31.03
N VAL A 245 4.99 -24.36 -29.75
CA VAL A 245 5.96 -23.32 -29.34
C VAL A 245 7.37 -23.63 -29.86
N ARG A 246 7.87 -24.85 -29.63
CA ARG A 246 9.18 -25.31 -30.09
C ARG A 246 9.36 -25.25 -31.62
N ARG A 247 8.29 -25.49 -32.40
CA ARG A 247 8.33 -25.39 -33.88
C ARG A 247 8.45 -23.94 -34.37
N ARG A 248 7.96 -22.96 -33.60
CA ARG A 248 7.99 -21.54 -33.96
C ARG A 248 9.26 -20.82 -33.44
N SER A 249 9.80 -21.24 -32.29
CA SER A 249 11.02 -20.66 -31.73
C SER A 249 12.28 -21.14 -32.45
N ARG A 250 13.08 -20.18 -32.96
CA ARG A 250 14.37 -20.47 -33.61
C ARG A 250 15.44 -20.80 -32.58
N ALA A 251 15.40 -20.14 -31.42
CA ALA A 251 16.34 -20.39 -30.33
C ALA A 251 16.17 -21.80 -29.73
N TRP A 252 14.91 -22.23 -29.49
CA TRP A 252 14.64 -23.58 -29.01
C TRP A 252 14.97 -24.64 -30.06
N ALA A 253 14.58 -24.45 -31.33
CA ALA A 253 14.87 -25.39 -32.41
C ALA A 253 16.37 -25.68 -32.60
N LYS A 254 17.26 -24.70 -32.37
CA LYS A 254 18.72 -24.91 -32.37
C LYS A 254 19.22 -25.86 -31.27
N ARG A 255 18.53 -25.94 -30.12
CA ARG A 255 18.91 -26.79 -28.98
C ARG A 255 18.12 -28.10 -28.91
N ASP A 256 17.03 -28.22 -29.66
CA ASP A 256 16.16 -29.42 -29.76
C ASP A 256 16.93 -30.73 -29.87
N LYS A 257 17.84 -30.85 -30.86
CA LYS A 257 18.65 -32.08 -31.04
C LYS A 257 19.46 -32.41 -29.79
N LYS A 258 20.13 -31.43 -29.18
CA LYS A 258 20.96 -31.67 -27.98
C LYS A 258 20.11 -32.01 -26.75
N LEU A 259 18.92 -31.43 -26.63
CA LEU A 259 17.95 -31.81 -25.60
C LEU A 259 17.48 -33.26 -25.80
N VAL A 260 17.12 -33.64 -27.02
CA VAL A 260 16.78 -35.01 -27.40
C VAL A 260 17.91 -35.99 -27.06
N ASP A 261 19.13 -35.73 -27.53
CA ASP A 261 20.28 -36.62 -27.32
C ASP A 261 20.63 -36.81 -25.82
N LEU A 262 20.47 -35.78 -24.99
CA LEU A 262 20.74 -35.84 -23.54
C LEU A 262 19.59 -36.35 -22.67
N LEU A 263 18.33 -36.16 -23.10
CA LEU A 263 17.13 -36.51 -22.32
C LEU A 263 16.55 -37.89 -22.68
N ILE A 264 16.78 -38.40 -23.90
CA ILE A 264 16.34 -39.75 -24.32
C ILE A 264 17.32 -40.81 -23.80
N ASN A 265 17.41 -40.90 -22.47
CA ASN A 265 17.89 -42.10 -21.79
C ASN A 265 16.66 -42.89 -21.30
N GLN A 266 16.64 -44.20 -21.57
CA GLN A 266 15.52 -45.09 -21.22
C GLN A 266 15.19 -45.07 -19.71
N LYS A 267 16.16 -44.74 -18.84
CA LYS A 267 15.94 -44.54 -17.40
C LYS A 267 15.25 -43.22 -17.02
N MET A 268 15.37 -42.16 -17.82
CA MET A 268 14.67 -40.88 -17.57
C MET A 268 13.22 -40.93 -18.05
N MET A 269 12.99 -41.48 -19.25
CA MET A 269 11.66 -41.69 -19.84
C MET A 269 10.65 -42.38 -18.92
N MET A 270 11.12 -43.21 -17.98
CA MET A 270 10.29 -43.98 -17.07
C MET A 270 10.02 -43.31 -15.71
N ASN A 271 10.79 -42.27 -15.34
CA ASN A 271 10.81 -41.70 -13.98
C ASN A 271 10.48 -40.19 -13.90
N CYS A 272 10.43 -39.48 -15.04
CA CYS A 272 10.06 -38.06 -15.06
C CYS A 272 8.54 -37.86 -15.21
N HIS A 273 8.06 -36.71 -14.74
CA HIS A 273 6.68 -36.27 -14.94
C HIS A 273 6.46 -35.84 -16.41
N ARG A 274 5.19 -35.84 -16.84
CA ARG A 274 4.78 -35.39 -18.17
C ARG A 274 4.01 -34.08 -17.99
N TYR A 275 4.60 -32.99 -18.43
CA TYR A 275 4.02 -31.66 -18.35
C TYR A 275 3.82 -31.06 -19.75
N ASP A 276 3.04 -30.00 -19.83
CA ASP A 276 2.90 -29.14 -21.00
C ASP A 276 3.15 -27.68 -20.61
N LEU A 277 3.39 -26.85 -21.62
CA LEU A 277 3.59 -25.42 -21.45
C LEU A 277 2.22 -24.72 -21.42
N SER A 278 2.03 -23.78 -20.50
CA SER A 278 0.79 -23.01 -20.40
C SER A 278 0.52 -22.19 -21.66
N VAL A 279 -0.72 -22.23 -22.14
CA VAL A 279 -1.21 -21.47 -23.31
C VAL A 279 -1.51 -20.02 -22.93
N ASP A 280 -1.89 -19.78 -21.67
CA ASP A 280 -2.40 -18.48 -21.19
C ASP A 280 -1.30 -17.53 -20.67
N ALA A 281 -0.06 -18.01 -20.53
CA ALA A 281 1.10 -17.21 -20.11
C ALA A 281 1.52 -16.20 -21.20
N PRO A 282 1.44 -14.87 -20.97
CA PRO A 282 1.73 -13.88 -22.01
C PRO A 282 3.22 -13.76 -22.34
N MET A 283 4.10 -13.83 -21.34
CA MET A 283 5.55 -13.85 -21.48
C MET A 283 6.11 -15.09 -20.82
N VAL A 284 6.79 -15.94 -21.58
CA VAL A 284 7.40 -17.19 -21.11
C VAL A 284 8.93 -17.08 -21.14
N ILE A 285 9.60 -17.35 -20.03
CA ILE A 285 11.05 -17.55 -19.97
C ILE A 285 11.33 -19.04 -19.78
N LEU A 286 12.08 -19.64 -20.70
CA LEU A 286 12.40 -21.07 -20.67
C LEU A 286 13.92 -21.28 -20.68
N THR A 287 14.45 -22.02 -19.72
CA THR A 287 15.88 -22.38 -19.66
C THR A 287 16.13 -23.80 -20.14
N ASP A 288 17.22 -24.03 -20.91
CA ASP A 288 17.53 -25.36 -21.46
C ASP A 288 17.97 -26.41 -20.41
N GLY A 289 18.45 -25.99 -19.23
CA GLY A 289 18.84 -26.91 -18.16
C GLY A 289 20.09 -27.75 -18.48
N ILE A 290 20.93 -27.33 -19.44
CA ILE A 290 22.13 -28.05 -19.90
C ILE A 290 23.41 -27.44 -19.29
N ASP A 291 24.22 -28.24 -18.60
CA ASP A 291 25.64 -27.92 -18.37
C ASP A 291 26.43 -28.36 -19.60
N ALA A 292 26.77 -27.39 -20.45
CA ALA A 292 27.49 -27.61 -21.69
C ALA A 292 28.94 -28.12 -21.49
N LYS A 293 29.55 -27.87 -20.33
CA LYS A 293 30.94 -28.29 -20.02
C LYS A 293 31.02 -29.74 -19.55
N ARG A 294 29.97 -30.23 -18.88
CA ARG A 294 29.88 -31.62 -18.41
C ARG A 294 29.02 -32.53 -19.28
N ASP A 295 28.40 -31.96 -20.32
CA ASP A 295 27.41 -32.57 -21.19
C ASP A 295 26.28 -33.29 -20.43
N LYS A 296 25.63 -32.55 -19.51
CA LYS A 296 24.57 -33.06 -18.64
C LYS A 296 23.34 -32.17 -18.66
N ALA A 297 22.18 -32.78 -18.80
CA ALA A 297 20.89 -32.14 -18.59
C ALA A 297 20.52 -32.05 -17.08
N LEU A 298 19.30 -31.56 -16.79
CA LEU A 298 18.72 -31.40 -15.44
C LEU A 298 19.47 -30.43 -14.52
N GLN A 299 20.18 -29.45 -15.08
CA GLN A 299 20.93 -28.45 -14.31
C GLN A 299 20.07 -27.22 -14.06
N ARG A 300 19.34 -27.25 -12.94
CA ARG A 300 18.30 -26.28 -12.55
C ARG A 300 18.82 -24.96 -11.96
N GLY A 301 20.02 -24.97 -11.37
CA GLY A 301 20.57 -23.83 -10.62
C GLY A 301 20.61 -22.48 -11.34
N PRO A 302 20.98 -22.39 -12.64
CA PRO A 302 21.00 -21.10 -13.37
C PRO A 302 19.63 -20.41 -13.45
N ALA A 303 18.55 -21.17 -13.67
CA ALA A 303 17.20 -20.65 -13.68
C ALA A 303 16.78 -20.12 -12.30
N THR A 304 17.10 -20.88 -11.24
CA THR A 304 16.92 -20.46 -9.85
C THR A 304 17.64 -19.16 -9.56
N ARG A 305 18.91 -19.03 -9.95
CA ARG A 305 19.72 -17.81 -9.73
C ARG A 305 19.19 -16.60 -10.51
N LEU A 306 18.79 -16.78 -11.77
CA LEU A 306 18.15 -15.72 -12.56
C LEU A 306 16.89 -15.21 -11.86
N LEU A 307 15.96 -16.10 -11.50
CA LEU A 307 14.72 -15.74 -10.81
C LEU A 307 14.98 -15.02 -9.47
N THR A 308 15.90 -15.52 -8.64
CA THR A 308 16.26 -14.86 -7.38
C THR A 308 16.90 -13.49 -7.61
N SER A 309 17.73 -13.33 -8.64
CA SER A 309 18.33 -12.02 -8.98
C SER A 309 17.28 -11.03 -9.48
N MET A 310 16.30 -11.48 -10.29
CA MET A 310 15.18 -10.66 -10.76
C MET A 310 14.29 -10.20 -9.61
N ILE A 311 13.86 -11.10 -8.71
CA ILE A 311 13.09 -10.74 -7.51
C ILE A 311 13.87 -9.72 -6.67
N ARG A 312 15.15 -10.00 -6.37
CA ARG A 312 16.01 -9.09 -5.60
C ARG A 312 16.18 -7.73 -6.28
N HIS A 313 16.24 -7.67 -7.60
CA HIS A 313 16.37 -6.41 -8.33
C HIS A 313 15.10 -5.57 -8.21
N LEU A 314 13.92 -6.19 -8.36
CA LEU A 314 12.63 -5.52 -8.21
C LEU A 314 12.39 -5.05 -6.76
N THR A 315 12.76 -5.83 -5.76
CA THR A 315 12.59 -5.43 -4.34
C THR A 315 13.63 -4.40 -3.88
N SER A 316 14.91 -4.55 -4.26
CA SER A 316 15.99 -3.67 -3.76
C SER A 316 16.22 -2.42 -4.61
N LYS A 317 16.17 -2.51 -5.95
CA LYS A 317 16.47 -1.39 -6.85
C LYS A 317 15.22 -0.60 -7.23
N TRP A 318 14.13 -1.29 -7.57
CA TRP A 318 12.85 -0.65 -7.90
C TRP A 318 12.01 -0.37 -6.64
N THR A 319 12.44 -0.85 -5.46
CA THR A 319 11.79 -0.64 -4.16
C THR A 319 10.33 -1.07 -4.12
N LEU A 320 9.95 -2.07 -4.93
CA LEU A 320 8.58 -2.56 -4.95
C LEU A 320 8.29 -3.32 -3.65
N PRO A 321 7.15 -3.06 -2.97
CA PRO A 321 6.63 -4.01 -2.01
C PRO A 321 6.41 -5.34 -2.75
N SER A 322 6.58 -6.45 -2.04
CA SER A 322 6.50 -7.78 -2.62
C SER A 322 5.74 -8.73 -1.71
N ILE A 323 5.10 -9.74 -2.30
CA ILE A 323 4.43 -10.82 -1.57
C ILE A 323 4.61 -12.13 -2.34
N ALA A 324 5.01 -13.18 -1.63
CA ALA A 324 5.19 -14.51 -2.18
C ALA A 324 4.07 -15.44 -1.72
N PHE A 325 3.51 -16.23 -2.63
CA PHE A 325 2.53 -17.26 -2.33
C PHE A 325 3.09 -18.64 -2.66
N ARG A 326 2.72 -19.65 -1.86
CA ARG A 326 3.01 -21.05 -2.14
C ARG A 326 1.88 -21.95 -1.64
N THR A 327 1.68 -23.08 -2.31
CA THR A 327 0.80 -24.17 -1.87
C THR A 327 1.43 -25.51 -2.30
N GLY A 328 0.71 -26.62 -2.18
CA GLY A 328 1.11 -27.89 -2.80
C GLY A 328 2.21 -28.67 -2.07
N LEU A 329 3.07 -29.32 -2.87
CA LEU A 329 4.23 -30.09 -2.43
C LEU A 329 5.48 -29.20 -2.32
N SER A 330 6.43 -29.62 -1.50
CA SER A 330 7.82 -29.20 -1.56
C SER A 330 8.78 -30.37 -1.33
N GLY A 331 9.92 -30.34 -2.02
CA GLY A 331 10.87 -31.45 -2.05
C GLY A 331 11.77 -31.54 -0.82
N ALA A 332 12.13 -32.77 -0.43
CA ALA A 332 13.04 -33.05 0.68
C ALA A 332 14.51 -32.79 0.28
N HIS A 333 14.92 -31.52 0.34
CA HIS A 333 16.22 -31.05 -0.13
C HIS A 333 17.18 -30.65 1.01
N SER A 334 18.48 -30.59 0.69
CA SER A 334 19.50 -30.05 1.59
C SER A 334 19.45 -28.51 1.66
N LEU A 335 20.00 -27.93 2.73
CA LEU A 335 20.06 -26.48 2.96
C LEU A 335 20.89 -25.69 1.92
N ASN A 336 21.58 -26.38 1.00
CA ASN A 336 22.39 -25.79 -0.08
C ASN A 336 21.85 -26.20 -1.47
N SER A 337 20.54 -26.44 -1.60
CA SER A 337 19.93 -26.98 -2.82
C SER A 337 19.23 -25.91 -3.66
N ASP A 338 19.83 -25.56 -4.80
CA ASP A 338 19.28 -24.63 -5.81
C ASP A 338 18.01 -25.17 -6.55
N ALA A 339 17.47 -26.32 -6.15
CA ALA A 339 16.34 -26.96 -6.83
C ALA A 339 15.01 -26.21 -6.57
N ALA A 340 14.22 -25.97 -7.62
CA ALA A 340 12.92 -25.29 -7.54
C ALA A 340 11.96 -25.84 -6.46
N PRO A 341 11.85 -27.17 -6.21
CA PRO A 341 10.98 -27.71 -5.16
C PRO A 341 11.41 -27.37 -3.73
N SER A 342 12.61 -26.81 -3.51
CA SER A 342 13.14 -26.48 -2.19
C SER A 342 12.29 -25.44 -1.46
N LEU A 343 12.00 -25.67 -0.18
CA LEU A 343 11.41 -24.66 0.71
C LEU A 343 12.38 -23.52 1.05
N LEU A 344 13.68 -23.69 0.78
CA LEU A 344 14.67 -22.63 0.95
C LEU A 344 14.29 -21.39 0.14
N ARG A 345 13.58 -21.53 -1.00
CA ARG A 345 13.10 -20.38 -1.80
C ARG A 345 12.06 -19.51 -1.07
N ALA A 346 11.31 -20.08 -0.13
CA ALA A 346 10.44 -19.29 0.75
C ALA A 346 11.29 -18.55 1.81
N VAL A 347 12.31 -19.22 2.37
CA VAL A 347 13.27 -18.60 3.30
C VAL A 347 14.08 -17.48 2.63
N ASP A 348 14.50 -17.64 1.37
CA ASP A 348 15.20 -16.63 0.58
C ASP A 348 14.32 -15.41 0.30
N ALA A 349 13.02 -15.61 0.05
CA ALA A 349 12.05 -14.53 -0.11
C ALA A 349 11.91 -13.74 1.21
N LEU A 350 11.74 -14.44 2.33
CA LEU A 350 11.67 -13.85 3.67
C LEU A 350 12.94 -13.04 4.00
N ASN A 351 14.12 -13.62 3.78
CA ASN A 351 15.42 -12.95 3.94
C ASN A 351 15.59 -11.74 3.00
N SER A 352 14.87 -11.70 1.88
CA SER A 352 14.89 -10.59 0.90
C SER A 352 13.88 -9.48 1.21
N GLY A 353 13.18 -9.53 2.36
CA GLY A 353 12.16 -8.55 2.72
C GLY A 353 10.76 -8.83 2.14
N CYS A 354 10.54 -10.00 1.55
CA CYS A 354 9.27 -10.40 0.94
C CYS A 354 8.50 -11.35 1.87
N PRO A 355 7.36 -10.95 2.46
CA PRO A 355 6.48 -11.85 3.20
C PRO A 355 6.06 -13.06 2.36
N ALA A 356 6.03 -14.24 3.00
CA ALA A 356 5.66 -15.49 2.35
C ALA A 356 4.38 -16.05 2.97
N VAL A 357 3.34 -16.19 2.16
CA VAL A 357 2.03 -16.73 2.53
C VAL A 357 1.89 -18.14 1.99
N PHE A 358 1.75 -19.12 2.88
CA PHE A 358 1.44 -20.49 2.49
C PHE A 358 -0.08 -20.72 2.56
N LEU A 359 -0.65 -21.25 1.48
CA LEU A 359 -2.09 -21.49 1.33
C LEU A 359 -2.42 -22.96 1.55
N ASP A 360 -3.22 -23.25 2.58
CA ASP A 360 -3.90 -24.54 2.75
C ASP A 360 -5.18 -24.56 1.90
N VAL A 361 -5.33 -25.58 1.05
CA VAL A 361 -6.51 -25.80 0.21
C VAL A 361 -7.40 -26.95 0.71
N ARG A 362 -7.00 -27.65 1.79
CA ARG A 362 -7.81 -28.69 2.44
C ARG A 362 -8.78 -28.07 3.45
N GLU A 363 -9.89 -28.75 3.69
CA GLU A 363 -10.66 -28.56 4.92
C GLU A 363 -9.97 -29.31 6.08
N ARG A 364 -9.99 -28.74 7.29
CA ARG A 364 -9.39 -29.31 8.50
C ARG A 364 -10.36 -29.20 9.66
N GLU A 365 -10.23 -30.09 10.64
CA GLU A 365 -11.03 -30.05 11.87
C GLU A 365 -10.65 -28.84 12.74
N VAL A 366 -11.65 -28.16 13.31
CA VAL A 366 -11.46 -26.98 14.17
C VAL A 366 -10.90 -27.41 15.53
N CYS A 367 -9.71 -26.92 15.89
CA CYS A 367 -8.93 -27.43 17.02
C CYS A 367 -9.05 -26.58 18.31
N SER A 368 -10.22 -25.97 18.57
CA SER A 368 -10.41 -25.06 19.71
C SER A 368 -10.21 -25.74 21.08
N ALA A 369 -9.43 -25.12 21.96
CA ALA A 369 -9.19 -25.56 23.35
C ALA A 369 -8.86 -24.37 24.28
N ALA A 370 -8.70 -24.63 25.59
CA ALA A 370 -8.44 -23.58 26.58
C ALA A 370 -6.96 -23.19 26.66
N THR A 371 -6.04 -24.10 26.31
CA THR A 371 -4.60 -23.88 26.34
C THR A 371 -3.96 -24.18 24.98
N ARG A 372 -2.85 -23.51 24.65
CA ARG A 372 -2.12 -23.71 23.38
C ARG A 372 -1.64 -25.16 23.22
N GLU A 373 -1.21 -25.78 24.31
CA GLU A 373 -0.81 -27.20 24.36
C GLU A 373 -1.96 -28.12 23.92
N GLU A 374 -3.17 -27.93 24.45
CA GLU A 374 -4.35 -28.70 24.04
C GLU A 374 -4.75 -28.47 22.58
N VAL A 375 -4.58 -27.24 22.07
CA VAL A 375 -4.83 -26.91 20.65
C VAL A 375 -3.85 -27.69 19.75
N ILE A 376 -2.55 -27.67 20.09
CA ILE A 376 -1.50 -28.40 19.36
C ILE A 376 -1.76 -29.92 19.40
N GLU A 377 -2.05 -30.49 20.57
CA GLU A 377 -2.30 -31.93 20.71
C GLU A 377 -3.59 -32.40 20.00
N LYS A 378 -4.63 -31.55 19.93
CA LYS A 378 -5.80 -31.80 19.09
C LYS A 378 -5.45 -31.78 17.61
N ALA A 379 -4.70 -30.77 17.15
CA ALA A 379 -4.28 -30.64 15.76
C ALA A 379 -3.40 -31.83 15.30
N LYS A 380 -2.43 -32.26 16.12
CA LYS A 380 -1.64 -33.48 15.85
C LYS A 380 -2.51 -34.73 15.69
N LYS A 381 -3.53 -34.91 16.54
CA LYS A 381 -4.46 -36.05 16.47
C LYS A 381 -5.34 -35.99 15.22
N ALA A 382 -5.90 -34.82 14.90
CA ALA A 382 -6.67 -34.61 13.68
C ALA A 382 -5.82 -34.82 12.41
N TYR A 383 -4.59 -34.32 12.37
CA TYR A 383 -3.64 -34.57 11.27
C TYR A 383 -3.29 -36.05 11.12
N THR A 384 -3.07 -36.76 12.24
CA THR A 384 -2.78 -38.20 12.23
C THR A 384 -3.97 -39.01 11.71
N LYS A 385 -5.20 -38.63 12.10
CA LYS A 385 -6.45 -39.22 11.58
C LYS A 385 -6.56 -39.01 10.06
N GLN A 386 -6.36 -37.78 9.58
CA GLN A 386 -6.39 -37.46 8.14
C GLN A 386 -5.32 -38.24 7.36
N CYS A 387 -4.11 -38.40 7.92
CA CYS A 387 -3.08 -39.26 7.32
C CYS A 387 -3.54 -40.72 7.21
N ALA A 388 -4.18 -41.26 8.24
CA ALA A 388 -4.69 -42.64 8.24
C ALA A 388 -5.85 -42.84 7.24
N GLU A 389 -6.72 -41.83 7.05
CA GLU A 389 -7.77 -41.84 6.02
C GLU A 389 -7.19 -41.85 4.60
N LEU A 390 -6.11 -41.10 4.36
CA LEU A 390 -5.36 -41.11 3.10
C LEU A 390 -4.64 -42.46 2.90
N GLU A 391 -4.00 -43.02 3.93
CA GLU A 391 -3.38 -44.35 3.88
C GLU A 391 -4.41 -45.46 3.59
N ALA A 392 -5.64 -45.35 4.09
CA ALA A 392 -6.72 -46.33 3.87
C ALA A 392 -7.18 -46.41 2.40
N VAL A 393 -7.11 -45.31 1.64
CA VAL A 393 -7.31 -45.29 0.17
C VAL A 393 -6.02 -45.51 -0.61
N GLY A 394 -4.90 -45.78 0.08
CA GLY A 394 -3.58 -46.03 -0.51
C GLY A 394 -2.79 -44.78 -0.90
N THR A 395 -3.29 -43.56 -0.63
CA THR A 395 -2.54 -42.32 -0.84
C THR A 395 -1.79 -41.88 0.43
N MET A 396 -1.16 -40.70 0.45
CA MET A 396 -0.56 -40.10 1.65
C MET A 396 -0.60 -38.57 1.53
N ASP A 397 -0.48 -37.83 2.64
CA ASP A 397 -0.41 -36.36 2.56
C ASP A 397 0.99 -35.91 2.09
N ASN A 398 1.08 -35.58 0.79
CA ASN A 398 2.25 -34.93 0.20
C ASN A 398 2.10 -33.39 0.18
N LEU A 399 0.97 -32.81 0.61
CA LEU A 399 0.74 -31.36 0.59
C LEU A 399 1.36 -30.69 1.83
N ASN A 400 2.68 -30.86 2.01
CA ASN A 400 3.38 -30.41 3.21
C ASN A 400 3.39 -28.87 3.37
N VAL A 401 3.26 -28.11 2.28
CA VAL A 401 3.09 -26.65 2.32
C VAL A 401 1.74 -26.29 2.97
N CYS A 402 0.68 -27.04 2.63
CA CYS A 402 -0.65 -26.89 3.22
C CYS A 402 -0.66 -27.32 4.71
N ALA A 403 0.09 -28.36 5.08
CA ALA A 403 0.25 -28.75 6.48
C ALA A 403 0.98 -27.65 7.29
N LEU A 404 2.06 -27.07 6.77
CA LEU A 404 2.76 -25.95 7.41
C LEU A 404 1.86 -24.71 7.57
N ALA A 405 1.05 -24.38 6.57
CA ALA A 405 0.10 -23.27 6.64
C ALA A 405 -0.93 -23.46 7.78
N TRP A 406 -1.49 -24.66 7.93
CA TRP A 406 -2.42 -24.95 9.02
C TRP A 406 -1.74 -24.97 10.39
N PHE A 407 -0.57 -25.62 10.52
CA PHE A 407 0.13 -25.68 11.79
C PHE A 407 0.68 -24.32 12.25
N HIS A 408 0.96 -23.38 11.33
CA HIS A 408 1.23 -21.99 11.68
C HIS A 408 0.04 -21.33 12.41
N ASP A 409 -1.19 -21.51 11.93
CA ASP A 409 -2.39 -21.00 12.61
C ASP A 409 -2.64 -21.72 13.95
N VAL A 410 -2.39 -23.02 14.03
CA VAL A 410 -2.43 -23.80 15.29
C VAL A 410 -1.41 -23.29 16.33
N LEU A 411 -0.26 -22.76 15.91
CA LEU A 411 0.79 -22.23 16.79
C LEU A 411 0.55 -20.76 17.22
N PHE A 412 0.05 -19.91 16.32
CA PHE A 412 -0.01 -18.45 16.54
C PHE A 412 -1.42 -17.83 16.42
N GLY A 413 -2.33 -18.47 15.70
CA GLY A 413 -3.73 -18.06 15.52
C GLY A 413 -4.68 -18.74 16.52
N ASP A 414 -5.92 -19.01 16.09
CA ASP A 414 -6.95 -19.67 16.90
C ASP A 414 -7.16 -21.17 16.57
N GLY A 415 -6.46 -21.70 15.56
CA GLY A 415 -6.52 -23.11 15.16
C GLY A 415 -7.80 -23.45 14.38
N ASN A 416 -8.40 -22.45 13.72
CA ASN A 416 -9.64 -22.57 12.97
C ASN A 416 -9.43 -22.09 11.52
N THR A 417 -9.59 -23.00 10.57
CA THR A 417 -9.41 -22.75 9.13
C THR A 417 -10.39 -21.74 8.53
N ARG A 418 -11.41 -21.31 9.28
CA ARG A 418 -12.39 -20.31 8.87
C ARG A 418 -12.08 -18.88 9.38
N THR A 419 -10.93 -18.69 10.02
CA THR A 419 -10.54 -17.42 10.68
C THR A 419 -9.06 -17.09 10.45
N THR A 420 -8.64 -17.04 9.19
CA THR A 420 -7.29 -16.61 8.78
C THR A 420 -6.97 -15.23 9.36
N GLY A 421 -5.87 -15.15 10.10
CA GLY A 421 -5.38 -13.89 10.65
C GLY A 421 -6.13 -13.38 11.88
N ALA A 422 -6.81 -14.25 12.65
CA ALA A 422 -7.44 -13.90 13.94
C ALA A 422 -6.44 -13.53 15.08
N HIS A 423 -5.23 -13.10 14.73
CA HIS A 423 -4.24 -12.61 15.70
C HIS A 423 -4.61 -11.20 16.18
N ARG A 424 -5.52 -11.12 17.15
CA ARG A 424 -5.95 -9.89 17.84
C ARG A 424 -6.02 -8.67 16.91
N ASP A 425 -6.99 -8.68 15.99
CA ASP A 425 -7.75 -7.45 15.84
C ASP A 425 -8.39 -7.20 17.23
N ASN A 426 -7.72 -6.40 18.08
CA ASN A 426 -8.36 -5.74 19.20
C ASN A 426 -9.58 -5.06 18.59
N ALA A 427 -10.76 -5.65 18.78
CA ALA A 427 -11.99 -5.23 18.12
C ALA A 427 -12.11 -3.73 18.30
N SER A 428 -12.02 -3.00 17.19
CA SER A 428 -11.62 -1.58 17.18
C SER A 428 -12.32 -0.83 18.30
N LEU A 429 -11.58 -0.57 19.38
CA LEU A 429 -12.07 0.26 20.46
C LEU A 429 -12.40 1.59 19.78
N GLY A 430 -13.68 1.92 19.77
CA GLY A 430 -14.18 3.06 19.01
C GLY A 430 -13.44 4.35 19.39
N PRO A 431 -13.45 5.38 18.53
CA PRO A 431 -12.72 6.64 18.71
C PRO A 431 -12.60 7.03 20.19
N GLN A 432 -11.36 7.03 20.69
CA GLN A 432 -11.05 7.21 22.11
C GLN A 432 -10.52 8.61 22.34
N ALA A 433 -10.93 9.24 23.45
CA ALA A 433 -10.35 10.52 23.84
C ALA A 433 -8.84 10.40 24.08
N LEU A 434 -8.06 11.40 23.66
CA LEU A 434 -6.59 11.39 23.73
C LEU A 434 -6.02 11.04 25.11
N HIS A 435 -6.62 11.57 26.20
CA HIS A 435 -6.20 11.23 27.57
C HIS A 435 -6.48 9.77 27.97
N GLU A 436 -7.51 9.14 27.39
CA GLU A 436 -7.85 7.74 27.63
C GLU A 436 -6.91 6.80 26.85
N ALA A 437 -6.62 7.10 25.59
CA ALA A 437 -5.60 6.39 24.80
C ALA A 437 -4.23 6.41 25.49
N LEU A 438 -3.80 7.59 25.98
CA LEU A 438 -2.59 7.75 26.80
C LEU A 438 -2.62 6.91 28.08
N ARG A 439 -3.76 6.87 28.78
CA ARG A 439 -3.94 6.08 30.00
C ARG A 439 -3.83 4.57 29.72
N LEU A 440 -4.46 4.08 28.65
CA LEU A 440 -4.45 2.67 28.28
C LEU A 440 -3.06 2.19 27.85
N LEU A 441 -2.33 2.99 27.07
CA LEU A 441 -0.96 2.64 26.66
C LEU A 441 0.03 2.67 27.84
N ARG A 442 -0.05 3.66 28.75
CA ARG A 442 0.75 3.67 29.98
C ARG A 442 0.44 2.48 30.91
N LEU A 443 -0.80 2.00 30.93
CA LEU A 443 -1.15 0.77 31.64
C LEU A 443 -0.57 -0.48 30.96
N ARG A 444 -0.58 -0.52 29.62
CA ARG A 444 0.02 -1.60 28.82
C ARG A 444 1.54 -1.69 29.03
N GLU A 445 2.25 -0.55 28.98
CA GLU A 445 3.70 -0.49 29.24
C GLU A 445 4.06 -0.97 30.65
N ARG A 446 3.35 -0.49 31.68
CA ARG A 446 3.56 -0.94 33.07
C ARG A 446 3.31 -2.44 33.26
N GLN A 447 2.37 -3.03 32.52
CA GLN A 447 2.11 -4.47 32.54
C GLN A 447 3.21 -5.26 31.83
N SER A 448 3.86 -4.71 30.79
CA SER A 448 5.02 -5.34 30.15
C SER A 448 6.32 -5.21 30.97
N GLU A 449 6.49 -4.13 31.74
CA GLU A 449 7.65 -3.96 32.64
C GLU A 449 7.57 -4.85 33.89
N SER A 450 6.37 -5.22 34.35
CA SER A 450 6.16 -6.00 35.58
C SER A 450 6.19 -7.52 35.38
N SER A 451 7.09 -8.05 34.54
CA SER A 451 7.10 -9.46 34.12
C SER A 451 7.66 -10.45 35.17
N ASP A 452 7.45 -10.21 36.47
CA ASP A 452 7.92 -11.07 37.57
C ASP A 452 6.83 -11.31 38.64
N ARG A 453 6.00 -12.33 38.39
CA ARG A 453 4.97 -12.96 39.29
C ARG A 453 3.71 -12.13 39.67
N PRO A 454 2.64 -12.80 40.15
CA PRO A 454 1.97 -13.95 39.57
C PRO A 454 0.46 -13.70 39.34
N THR A 455 -0.19 -14.60 38.60
CA THR A 455 -1.62 -14.62 38.24
C THR A 455 -2.60 -13.97 39.24
N LEU A 456 -3.20 -12.84 38.86
CA LEU A 456 -4.43 -12.33 39.46
C LEU A 456 -5.63 -12.76 38.60
N LYS A 457 -6.51 -13.58 39.18
CA LYS A 457 -7.76 -14.04 38.55
C LYS A 457 -8.75 -12.86 38.42
N GLY A 458 -8.85 -12.29 37.22
CA GLY A 458 -9.96 -11.45 36.79
C GLY A 458 -10.74 -12.18 35.68
N ALA A 459 -12.06 -12.31 35.82
CA ALA A 459 -12.87 -13.10 34.91
C ALA A 459 -13.23 -12.35 33.61
N GLY A 460 -13.22 -13.07 32.49
CA GLY A 460 -13.62 -12.58 31.17
C GLY A 460 -12.45 -12.29 30.23
N ASP A 461 -12.44 -12.98 29.09
CA ASP A 461 -11.76 -12.58 27.85
C ASP A 461 -10.22 -12.59 27.80
N GLN A 462 -9.59 -13.66 28.29
CA GLN A 462 -8.17 -13.96 28.01
C GLN A 462 -8.03 -14.95 26.86
N GLY A 463 -7.65 -14.45 25.67
CA GLY A 463 -7.34 -15.28 24.51
C GLY A 463 -6.04 -16.09 24.67
N LEU A 464 -5.93 -17.17 23.88
CA LEU A 464 -4.80 -18.11 23.85
C LEU A 464 -3.43 -17.43 23.79
N ALA A 465 -2.47 -17.92 24.58
CA ALA A 465 -1.08 -17.50 24.50
C ALA A 465 -0.42 -17.97 23.19
N PRO A 466 0.59 -17.24 22.65
CA PRO A 466 1.43 -17.73 21.55
C PRO A 466 2.19 -19.01 21.93
N ALA A 467 2.52 -19.85 20.95
CA ALA A 467 3.33 -21.03 21.17
C ALA A 467 4.77 -20.71 21.61
N THR A 468 5.35 -21.57 22.44
CA THR A 468 6.76 -21.49 22.85
C THR A 468 7.68 -21.99 21.73
N ARG A 469 8.96 -21.59 21.78
CA ARG A 469 9.97 -22.06 20.82
C ARG A 469 10.12 -23.59 20.83
N GLU A 470 9.93 -24.23 21.98
CA GLU A 470 9.97 -25.69 22.12
C GLU A 470 8.77 -26.35 21.42
N GLN A 471 7.57 -25.81 21.59
CA GLN A 471 6.36 -26.26 20.88
C GLN A 471 6.49 -26.12 19.35
N VAL A 472 7.12 -25.04 18.86
CA VAL A 472 7.38 -24.86 17.42
C VAL A 472 8.36 -25.91 16.87
N ILE A 473 9.41 -26.24 17.62
CA ILE A 473 10.39 -27.28 17.25
C ILE A 473 9.74 -28.67 17.27
N ASP A 474 8.94 -28.99 18.28
CA ASP A 474 8.19 -30.24 18.39
C ASP A 474 7.20 -30.42 17.22
N VAL A 475 6.45 -29.37 16.84
CA VAL A 475 5.58 -29.40 15.65
C VAL A 475 6.39 -29.57 14.35
N ALA A 476 7.55 -28.93 14.22
CA ALA A 476 8.43 -29.11 13.06
C ALA A 476 8.99 -30.54 12.97
N GLU A 477 9.36 -31.16 14.10
CA GLU A 477 9.78 -32.57 14.15
C GLU A 477 8.61 -33.51 13.82
N PHE A 478 7.43 -33.28 14.40
CA PHE A 478 6.21 -34.04 14.13
C PHE A 478 5.88 -34.06 12.62
N LEU A 479 5.82 -32.89 11.98
CA LEU A 479 5.55 -32.78 10.54
C LEU A 479 6.64 -33.49 9.71
N THR A 480 7.92 -33.31 10.06
CA THR A 480 9.03 -33.98 9.36
C THR A 480 8.94 -35.51 9.50
N LYS A 481 8.57 -36.01 10.68
CA LYS A 481 8.40 -37.44 10.95
C LYS A 481 7.25 -38.05 10.14
N HIS A 482 6.16 -37.32 9.92
CA HIS A 482 5.09 -37.75 9.02
C HIS A 482 5.53 -37.69 7.54
N SER A 483 6.17 -36.60 7.10
CA SER A 483 6.63 -36.44 5.70
C SER A 483 7.69 -37.48 5.27
N LEU A 484 8.58 -37.89 6.17
CA LEU A 484 9.72 -38.79 5.88
C LEU A 484 9.71 -40.06 6.75
N GLY A 485 8.53 -40.49 7.22
CA GLY A 485 8.35 -41.62 8.12
C GLY A 485 8.45 -43.01 7.46
N GLU A 486 8.09 -44.06 8.21
CA GLU A 486 8.02 -45.42 7.66
C GLU A 486 6.91 -45.55 6.60
N THR A 487 5.82 -44.76 6.64
CA THR A 487 4.84 -44.68 5.53
C THR A 487 5.51 -44.24 4.22
N PHE A 488 6.32 -43.19 4.26
CA PHE A 488 7.09 -42.71 3.09
C PHE A 488 8.01 -43.83 2.56
N VAL A 489 8.76 -44.50 3.45
CA VAL A 489 9.67 -45.60 3.09
C VAL A 489 8.90 -46.79 2.50
N ALA A 490 7.80 -47.21 3.11
CA ALA A 490 6.98 -48.32 2.67
C ALA A 490 6.40 -48.07 1.27
N LYS A 491 5.91 -46.85 1.01
CA LYS A 491 5.31 -46.48 -0.28
C LYS A 491 6.35 -46.35 -1.39
N HIS A 492 7.40 -45.56 -1.17
CA HIS A 492 8.47 -45.35 -2.16
C HIS A 492 9.35 -46.59 -2.36
N SER A 493 9.20 -47.61 -1.51
CA SER A 493 9.85 -48.92 -1.70
C SER A 493 9.51 -49.55 -3.03
N GLY A 494 8.31 -49.34 -3.59
CA GLY A 494 7.93 -49.78 -4.93
C GLY A 494 8.40 -51.19 -5.26
N ILE A 495 8.10 -52.14 -4.38
CA ILE A 495 8.54 -53.53 -4.43
C ILE A 495 7.48 -54.32 -5.22
N GLU A 496 7.86 -54.86 -6.38
CA GLU A 496 7.03 -55.83 -7.10
C GLU A 496 6.84 -57.09 -6.22
N PRO A 497 5.66 -57.75 -6.24
CA PRO A 497 5.40 -58.94 -5.40
C PRO A 497 6.46 -60.05 -5.56
N ASP A 498 7.05 -60.11 -6.75
CA ASP A 498 7.99 -61.15 -7.20
C ASP A 498 9.47 -60.78 -6.98
N ALA A 499 9.76 -59.63 -6.37
CA ALA A 499 11.12 -59.14 -6.15
C ALA A 499 11.88 -59.98 -5.11
N THR A 500 13.16 -60.29 -5.39
CA THR A 500 13.99 -61.08 -4.47
C THR A 500 14.16 -60.39 -3.09
N PRO A 501 14.23 -61.16 -1.99
CA PRO A 501 14.35 -60.60 -0.64
C PRO A 501 15.54 -59.64 -0.48
N GLU A 502 16.67 -59.95 -1.12
CA GLU A 502 17.89 -59.15 -1.11
C GLU A 502 17.72 -57.78 -1.79
N LEU A 503 17.03 -57.74 -2.94
CA LEU A 503 16.74 -56.49 -3.65
C LEU A 503 15.77 -55.61 -2.87
N ARG A 504 14.77 -56.24 -2.24
CA ARG A 504 13.81 -55.61 -1.32
C ARG A 504 14.53 -54.98 -0.12
N GLU A 505 15.40 -55.72 0.56
CA GLU A 505 16.16 -55.20 1.70
C GLU A 505 17.09 -54.05 1.29
N LYS A 506 17.83 -54.20 0.18
CA LYS A 506 18.70 -53.15 -0.34
C LYS A 506 17.95 -51.84 -0.61
N LYS A 507 16.81 -51.90 -1.30
CA LYS A 507 16.01 -50.71 -1.65
C LYS A 507 15.40 -50.03 -0.41
N LEU A 508 14.94 -50.81 0.57
CA LEU A 508 14.49 -50.28 1.86
C LEU A 508 15.62 -49.60 2.65
N LYS A 509 16.84 -50.16 2.61
CA LYS A 509 18.04 -49.58 3.24
C LYS A 509 18.44 -48.26 2.57
N GLU A 510 18.39 -48.17 1.25
CA GLU A 510 18.64 -46.95 0.48
C GLU A 510 17.61 -45.85 0.81
N LEU A 511 16.32 -46.18 0.88
CA LEU A 511 15.26 -45.22 1.23
C LEU A 511 15.31 -44.73 2.68
N ARG A 512 15.62 -45.62 3.64
CA ARG A 512 15.85 -45.22 5.03
C ARG A 512 17.07 -44.32 5.18
N ALA A 513 18.15 -44.58 4.43
CA ALA A 513 19.31 -43.71 4.39
C ALA A 513 18.99 -42.32 3.79
N PHE A 514 18.16 -42.26 2.74
CA PHE A 514 17.65 -41.01 2.17
C PHE A 514 16.81 -40.22 3.18
N SER A 515 15.78 -40.85 3.77
CA SER A 515 14.92 -40.23 4.80
C SER A 515 15.74 -39.68 5.97
N SER A 516 16.67 -40.48 6.50
CA SER A 516 17.57 -40.07 7.58
C SER A 516 18.41 -38.83 7.23
N LYS A 517 18.96 -38.79 6.00
CA LYS A 517 19.76 -37.65 5.52
C LYS A 517 18.93 -36.39 5.27
N ALA A 518 17.68 -36.53 4.82
CA ALA A 518 16.80 -35.42 4.49
C ALA A 518 16.01 -34.86 5.70
N ARG A 519 15.87 -35.64 6.78
CA ARG A 519 15.13 -35.27 7.99
C ARG A 519 15.64 -33.98 8.64
N ASN A 520 16.93 -33.89 8.92
CA ASN A 520 17.48 -32.72 9.64
C ASN A 520 17.39 -31.41 8.81
N PRO A 521 17.73 -31.38 7.51
CA PRO A 521 17.49 -30.21 6.65
C PRO A 521 16.01 -29.78 6.60
N MET A 522 15.08 -30.73 6.48
CA MET A 522 13.65 -30.44 6.42
C MET A 522 13.14 -29.84 7.74
N MET A 523 13.43 -30.48 8.87
CA MET A 523 13.06 -29.99 10.21
C MET A 523 13.63 -28.59 10.49
N HIS A 524 14.89 -28.34 10.08
CA HIS A 524 15.50 -27.02 10.23
C HIS A 524 14.78 -25.96 9.37
N THR A 525 14.43 -26.29 8.13
CA THR A 525 13.70 -25.38 7.23
C THR A 525 12.28 -25.10 7.74
N TYR A 526 11.57 -26.11 8.23
CA TYR A 526 10.25 -25.95 8.87
C TYR A 526 10.37 -25.06 10.12
N SER A 527 11.37 -25.27 10.96
CA SER A 527 11.63 -24.44 12.15
C SER A 527 11.90 -22.99 11.79
N ILE A 528 12.69 -22.72 10.74
CA ILE A 528 12.94 -21.35 10.26
C ILE A 528 11.63 -20.70 9.81
N LEU A 529 10.85 -21.35 8.94
CA LEU A 529 9.59 -20.79 8.44
C LEU A 529 8.61 -20.51 9.59
N LEU A 530 8.37 -21.48 10.48
CA LEU A 530 7.43 -21.35 11.60
C LEU A 530 7.89 -20.38 12.71
N THR A 531 9.14 -19.92 12.70
CA THR A 531 9.63 -18.90 13.67
C THR A 531 9.81 -17.52 13.05
N HIS A 532 9.59 -17.35 11.75
CA HIS A 532 9.88 -16.11 11.05
C HIS A 532 8.67 -15.16 11.03
N GLU A 533 8.83 -13.92 11.50
CA GLU A 533 7.72 -12.96 11.70
C GLU A 533 6.92 -12.62 10.43
N MET A 534 7.56 -12.64 9.25
CA MET A 534 6.92 -12.38 7.95
C MET A 534 6.41 -13.66 7.23
N PHE A 535 6.45 -14.82 7.89
CA PHE A 535 5.84 -16.05 7.38
C PHE A 535 4.39 -16.12 7.87
N HIS A 536 3.45 -16.48 6.98
CA HIS A 536 2.04 -16.55 7.32
C HIS A 536 1.38 -17.78 6.71
N GLY A 537 0.66 -18.55 7.52
CA GLY A 537 -0.30 -19.55 7.05
C GLY A 537 -1.69 -18.94 6.85
N ALA A 538 -2.36 -19.34 5.78
CA ALA A 538 -3.74 -18.97 5.47
C ALA A 538 -4.49 -20.15 4.84
N ASN A 539 -5.82 -20.23 5.00
CA ASN A 539 -6.63 -21.26 4.36
C ASN A 539 -7.50 -20.64 3.26
N ALA A 540 -7.46 -21.21 2.06
CA ALA A 540 -8.17 -20.70 0.88
C ALA A 540 -9.71 -20.77 0.99
N ALA A 541 -10.26 -21.46 1.99
CA ALA A 541 -11.68 -21.41 2.30
C ALA A 541 -12.11 -20.08 2.94
N ASP A 542 -11.23 -19.38 3.67
CA ASP A 542 -11.50 -18.07 4.27
C ASP A 542 -10.99 -16.94 3.37
N ILE A 543 -11.78 -16.64 2.34
CA ILE A 543 -11.48 -15.58 1.37
C ILE A 543 -11.37 -14.19 2.03
N GLU A 544 -12.16 -13.91 3.08
CA GLU A 544 -12.16 -12.58 3.73
C GLU A 544 -10.96 -12.40 4.67
N GLY A 545 -10.59 -13.44 5.43
CA GLY A 545 -9.33 -13.46 6.19
C GLY A 545 -8.11 -13.40 5.27
N CYS A 546 -8.13 -14.14 4.15
CA CYS A 546 -7.10 -14.05 3.11
C CYS A 546 -6.99 -12.62 2.54
N ARG A 547 -8.12 -11.98 2.20
CA ARG A 547 -8.16 -10.59 1.70
C ARG A 547 -7.58 -9.61 2.71
N ARG A 548 -8.00 -9.67 3.97
CA ARG A 548 -7.48 -8.81 5.06
C ARG A 548 -5.98 -9.03 5.29
N LEU A 549 -5.52 -10.29 5.29
CA LEU A 549 -4.11 -10.62 5.43
C LEU A 549 -3.29 -10.01 4.29
N VAL A 550 -3.65 -10.28 3.03
CA VAL A 550 -2.93 -9.77 1.85
C VAL A 550 -2.90 -8.23 1.85
N GLN A 551 -4.03 -7.57 2.11
CA GLN A 551 -4.08 -6.10 2.22
C GLN A 551 -3.19 -5.55 3.34
N SER A 552 -3.07 -6.25 4.47
CA SER A 552 -2.21 -5.85 5.58
C SER A 552 -0.71 -6.01 5.27
N LEU A 553 -0.33 -7.08 4.54
CA LEU A 553 1.05 -7.36 4.15
C LEU A 553 1.55 -6.45 3.03
N VAL A 554 0.68 -6.17 2.05
CA VAL A 554 0.97 -5.25 0.94
C VAL A 554 0.98 -3.78 1.39
N LYS A 555 0.51 -3.47 2.61
CA LYS A 555 0.47 -2.13 3.22
C LYS A 555 -0.07 -1.05 2.27
N LEU A 556 -1.22 -1.34 1.65
CA LEU A 556 -2.00 -0.32 0.93
C LEU A 556 -2.34 0.86 1.86
N ASP A 557 -2.59 0.55 3.14
CA ASP A 557 -2.69 1.53 4.20
C ASP A 557 -1.31 1.79 4.84
N ARG A 558 -0.85 3.04 4.73
CA ARG A 558 0.51 3.48 5.14
C ARG A 558 0.58 3.92 6.60
N LEU A 559 -0.58 3.99 7.26
CA LEU A 559 -0.74 4.49 8.60
C LEU A 559 -0.53 3.35 9.63
N PRO A 560 0.09 3.63 10.79
CA PRO A 560 0.15 2.63 11.86
C PRO A 560 -1.25 2.42 12.45
N LYS A 561 -1.55 1.21 12.98
CA LYS A 561 -2.85 0.93 13.63
C LYS A 561 -3.09 1.79 14.89
N GLU A 562 -2.04 2.04 15.67
CA GLU A 562 -2.03 2.87 16.88
C GLU A 562 -0.79 3.79 16.86
N ASN A 563 -0.84 4.96 17.50
CA ASN A 563 0.36 5.79 17.72
C ASN A 563 1.20 5.26 18.90
N THR A 564 2.52 5.52 18.89
CA THR A 564 3.38 5.24 20.06
C THR A 564 3.08 6.21 21.21
N LEU A 565 3.45 5.84 22.45
CA LEU A 565 3.25 6.72 23.61
C LEU A 565 3.89 8.11 23.40
N GLU A 566 5.15 8.16 22.94
CA GLU A 566 5.86 9.41 22.64
C GLU A 566 5.12 10.27 21.61
N ALA A 567 4.51 9.65 20.58
CA ALA A 567 3.72 10.37 19.58
C ALA A 567 2.42 10.94 20.16
N LEU A 568 1.74 10.21 21.05
CA LEU A 568 0.54 10.71 21.74
C LEU A 568 0.85 11.83 22.73
N GLU A 569 1.97 11.75 23.45
CA GLU A 569 2.40 12.82 24.35
C GLU A 569 2.78 14.10 23.59
N LEU A 570 3.43 13.98 22.42
CA LEU A 570 3.67 15.12 21.53
C LEU A 570 2.37 15.69 20.95
N LEU A 571 1.39 14.85 20.56
CA LEU A 571 0.06 15.30 20.13
C LEU A 571 -0.68 16.04 21.24
N GLN A 572 -0.65 15.54 22.48
CA GLN A 572 -1.22 16.22 23.64
C GLN A 572 -0.58 17.59 23.85
N GLN A 573 0.76 17.67 23.82
CA GLN A 573 1.48 18.94 23.91
C GLN A 573 1.18 19.90 22.75
N ALA A 574 0.97 19.38 21.54
CA ALA A 574 0.63 20.18 20.36
C ALA A 574 -0.77 20.78 20.48
N TRP A 575 -1.78 19.98 20.85
CA TRP A 575 -3.15 20.47 21.09
C TRP A 575 -3.23 21.44 22.27
N ASN A 576 -2.46 21.23 23.35
CA ASN A 576 -2.37 22.18 24.45
C ASN A 576 -1.83 23.55 23.98
N LYS A 577 -0.73 23.55 23.22
CA LYS A 577 -0.12 24.77 22.67
C LYS A 577 -1.01 25.47 21.63
N HIS A 578 -1.79 24.70 20.88
CA HIS A 578 -2.82 25.23 19.97
C HIS A 578 -3.91 25.97 20.75
N ASP A 579 -4.51 25.33 21.74
CA ASP A 579 -5.67 25.86 22.46
C ASP A 579 -5.33 27.10 23.29
N VAL A 580 -4.15 27.12 23.93
CA VAL A 580 -3.62 28.32 24.61
C VAL A 580 -3.43 29.47 23.62
N ALA A 581 -2.90 29.22 22.42
CA ALA A 581 -2.73 30.26 21.41
C ALA A 581 -4.09 30.79 20.89
N VAL A 582 -5.08 29.92 20.68
CA VAL A 582 -6.45 30.32 20.33
C VAL A 582 -7.07 31.18 21.43
N TYR A 583 -6.99 30.75 22.68
CA TYR A 583 -7.51 31.47 23.86
C TYR A 583 -6.89 32.87 24.01
N LEU A 584 -5.56 32.96 23.98
CA LEU A 584 -4.85 34.24 24.03
C LEU A 584 -5.24 35.15 22.85
N SER A 585 -5.38 34.61 21.64
CA SER A 585 -5.86 35.39 20.48
C SER A 585 -7.27 35.96 20.69
N GLY A 586 -8.12 35.26 21.45
CA GLY A 586 -9.45 35.72 21.82
C GLY A 586 -9.39 36.94 22.76
N GLN A 587 -8.55 36.87 23.79
CA GLN A 587 -8.34 37.99 24.72
C GLN A 587 -7.78 39.23 24.02
N TYR A 588 -6.73 39.08 23.19
CA TYR A 588 -6.17 40.20 22.44
C TYR A 588 -7.15 40.78 21.40
N LEU A 589 -8.04 39.98 20.80
CA LEU A 589 -9.11 40.52 19.95
C LEU A 589 -10.11 41.37 20.74
N LEU A 590 -10.50 40.92 21.93
CA LEU A 590 -11.42 41.66 22.78
C LEU A 590 -10.79 42.98 23.22
N LEU A 591 -9.53 42.97 23.64
CA LEU A 591 -8.76 44.17 23.98
C LEU A 591 -8.61 45.14 22.80
N ALA A 592 -8.28 44.64 21.60
CA ALA A 592 -8.18 45.45 20.39
C ALA A 592 -9.52 46.15 20.05
N LYS A 593 -10.62 45.40 20.09
CA LYS A 593 -11.98 45.95 19.86
C LYS A 593 -12.38 46.97 20.93
N ALA A 594 -12.08 46.70 22.20
CA ALA A 594 -12.41 47.58 23.32
C ALA A 594 -11.64 48.90 23.25
N LEU A 595 -10.30 48.86 23.07
CA LEU A 595 -9.49 50.07 22.94
C LEU A 595 -9.92 50.90 21.73
N TYR A 596 -10.20 50.26 20.59
CA TYR A 596 -10.64 50.96 19.39
C TYR A 596 -12.04 51.59 19.57
N ALA A 597 -12.98 50.89 20.21
CA ALA A 597 -14.28 51.46 20.56
C ALA A 597 -14.15 52.66 21.51
N MET A 598 -13.27 52.60 22.51
CA MET A 598 -12.99 53.71 23.42
C MET A 598 -12.42 54.93 22.69
N ILE A 599 -11.49 54.74 21.74
CA ILE A 599 -10.96 55.83 20.90
C ILE A 599 -12.08 56.52 20.11
N LEU A 600 -12.98 55.74 19.49
CA LEU A 600 -14.11 56.29 18.75
C LEU A 600 -15.10 57.05 19.66
N LEU A 601 -15.40 56.52 20.84
CA LEU A 601 -16.29 57.16 21.81
C LEU A 601 -15.69 58.48 22.35
N VAL A 602 -14.39 58.50 22.68
CA VAL A 602 -13.70 59.73 23.09
C VAL A 602 -13.67 60.75 21.94
N GLY A 603 -13.48 60.31 20.69
CA GLY A 603 -13.57 61.18 19.52
C GLY A 603 -14.94 61.84 19.36
N VAL A 604 -16.03 61.08 19.42
CA VAL A 604 -17.41 61.61 19.33
C VAL A 604 -17.72 62.52 20.52
N ALA A 605 -17.32 62.14 21.74
CA ALA A 605 -17.50 62.96 22.94
C ALA A 605 -16.74 64.30 22.84
N THR A 606 -15.52 64.30 22.28
CA THR A 606 -14.73 65.52 22.05
C THR A 606 -15.48 66.47 21.12
N VAL A 607 -16.01 65.97 19.99
CA VAL A 607 -16.83 66.79 19.09
C VAL A 607 -18.06 67.33 19.82
N ALA A 608 -18.81 66.49 20.53
CA ALA A 608 -20.02 66.90 21.24
C ALA A 608 -19.76 67.99 22.30
N CYS A 609 -18.67 67.89 23.07
CA CYS A 609 -18.27 68.92 24.02
C CYS A 609 -17.86 70.22 23.30
N THR A 610 -17.08 70.16 22.21
CA THR A 610 -16.69 71.37 21.46
C THR A 610 -17.91 72.08 20.87
N THR A 611 -18.93 71.35 20.41
CA THR A 611 -20.11 71.95 19.77
C THR A 611 -21.09 72.52 20.78
N ALA A 612 -21.24 71.89 21.96
CA ALA A 612 -22.02 72.45 23.06
C ALA A 612 -21.38 73.75 23.62
N LEU A 613 -20.05 73.81 23.68
CA LEU A 613 -19.34 75.03 24.09
C LEU A 613 -19.42 76.15 23.05
N ALA A 614 -19.41 75.80 21.76
CA ALA A 614 -19.62 76.79 20.69
C ALA A 614 -21.05 77.36 20.70
N ASP A 615 -22.07 76.54 20.97
CA ASP A 615 -23.46 76.98 21.11
C ASP A 615 -23.65 77.87 22.35
N ALA A 616 -23.11 77.48 23.51
CA ALA A 616 -23.14 78.31 24.72
C ALA A 616 -22.45 79.68 24.53
N ALA A 617 -21.32 79.71 23.81
CA ALA A 617 -20.61 80.95 23.48
C ALA A 617 -21.37 81.84 22.48
N MET A 618 -22.20 81.27 21.59
CA MET A 618 -23.07 82.04 20.69
C MET A 618 -24.32 82.60 21.38
N GLN A 619 -24.66 82.13 22.58
CA GLN A 619 -25.82 82.56 23.37
C GLN A 619 -25.45 83.56 24.49
N ASP A 620 -24.23 84.13 24.48
CA ASP A 620 -23.69 85.05 25.49
C ASP A 620 -23.79 84.53 26.96
N LEU A 621 -23.90 83.22 27.14
CA LEU A 621 -23.81 82.57 28.46
C LEU A 621 -22.35 82.59 28.95
N PRO A 622 -22.10 82.75 30.26
CA PRO A 622 -20.74 82.74 30.80
C PRO A 622 -20.08 81.39 30.50
N THR A 623 -19.05 81.40 29.64
CA THR A 623 -18.31 80.20 29.25
C THR A 623 -17.52 79.67 30.43
N ASP A 624 -18.05 78.64 31.07
CA ASP A 624 -17.49 78.06 32.28
C ASP A 624 -16.14 77.38 32.01
N SER A 625 -15.14 77.63 32.86
CA SER A 625 -13.76 77.13 32.66
C SER A 625 -13.70 75.60 32.59
N PHE A 626 -14.65 74.94 33.28
CA PHE A 626 -14.87 73.51 33.28
C PHE A 626 -14.93 72.89 31.88
N GLY A 627 -15.56 73.57 30.91
CA GLY A 627 -15.72 73.04 29.55
C GLY A 627 -14.40 72.96 28.77
N GLN A 628 -13.53 73.96 28.91
CA GLN A 628 -12.22 73.95 28.28
C GLN A 628 -11.31 72.87 28.89
N HIS A 629 -11.35 72.71 30.22
CA HIS A 629 -10.64 71.63 30.92
C HIS A 629 -11.15 70.24 30.51
N LEU A 630 -12.45 70.08 30.22
CA LEU A 630 -13.02 68.81 29.76
C LEU A 630 -12.53 68.43 28.34
N ILE A 631 -12.47 69.38 27.40
CA ILE A 631 -11.90 69.12 26.06
C ILE A 631 -10.43 68.71 26.15
N PHE A 632 -9.64 69.38 27.00
CA PHE A 632 -8.25 69.02 27.24
C PHE A 632 -8.12 67.61 27.84
N ALA A 633 -8.95 67.26 28.82
CA ALA A 633 -8.96 65.93 29.44
C ALA A 633 -9.33 64.82 28.43
N LEU A 634 -10.34 65.03 27.58
CA LEU A 634 -10.72 64.09 26.51
C LEU A 634 -9.60 63.91 25.48
N SER A 635 -8.95 65.01 25.08
CA SER A 635 -7.82 64.99 24.15
C SER A 635 -6.63 64.21 24.72
N MET A 636 -6.31 64.43 26.01
CA MET A 636 -5.27 63.69 26.72
C MET A 636 -5.62 62.20 26.86
N ALA A 637 -6.88 61.87 27.16
CA ALA A 637 -7.36 60.49 27.23
C ALA A 637 -7.23 59.76 25.88
N ASN A 638 -7.50 60.43 24.76
CA ASN A 638 -7.28 59.87 23.43
C ASN A 638 -5.80 59.55 23.18
N THR A 639 -4.88 60.45 23.54
CA THR A 639 -3.42 60.21 23.45
C THR A 639 -2.99 59.01 24.29
N VAL A 640 -3.52 58.86 25.53
CA VAL A 640 -3.24 57.69 26.39
C VAL A 640 -3.78 56.40 25.76
N LEU A 641 -4.97 56.41 25.15
CA LEU A 641 -5.51 55.25 24.44
C LEU A 641 -4.68 54.87 23.21
N LEU A 642 -4.20 55.84 22.44
CA LEU A 642 -3.31 55.60 21.29
C LEU A 642 -1.96 55.02 21.72
N LEU A 643 -1.37 55.54 22.81
CA LEU A 643 -0.16 54.98 23.42
C LEU A 643 -0.41 53.54 23.92
N ALA A 644 -1.57 53.25 24.53
CA ALA A 644 -1.94 51.90 24.94
C ALA A 644 -2.08 50.95 23.74
N VAL A 645 -2.68 51.40 22.62
CA VAL A 645 -2.75 50.60 21.39
C VAL A 645 -1.37 50.29 20.82
N LYS A 646 -0.45 51.28 20.77
CA LYS A 646 0.94 51.05 20.32
C LYS A 646 1.71 50.13 21.28
N PHE A 647 1.59 50.32 22.60
CA PHE A 647 2.29 49.53 23.61
C PHE A 647 1.83 48.06 23.68
N PHE A 648 0.51 47.81 23.67
CA PHE A 648 0.00 46.44 23.74
C PHE A 648 -0.01 45.73 22.38
N ASN A 649 0.04 46.48 21.28
CA ASN A 649 -0.13 46.03 19.89
C ASN A 649 -1.12 44.84 19.74
N PRO A 650 -2.36 44.97 20.25
CA PRO A 650 -3.23 43.82 20.45
C PRO A 650 -3.70 43.20 19.13
N THR A 651 -3.80 44.01 18.06
CA THR A 651 -4.20 43.53 16.73
C THR A 651 -3.12 42.66 16.08
N ALA A 652 -1.85 43.07 16.09
CA ALA A 652 -0.77 42.28 15.52
C ALA A 652 -0.54 40.99 16.33
N ARG A 653 -0.51 41.08 17.67
CA ARG A 653 -0.40 39.91 18.55
C ARG A 653 -1.55 38.92 18.36
N CYS A 654 -2.79 39.40 18.25
CA CYS A 654 -3.96 38.58 17.95
C CYS A 654 -3.82 37.84 16.60
N ASN A 655 -3.45 38.55 15.54
CA ASN A 655 -3.29 38.00 14.19
C ASN A 655 -2.17 36.95 14.13
N ALA A 656 -1.03 37.24 14.77
CA ALA A 656 0.11 36.33 14.84
C ALA A 656 -0.19 35.07 15.67
N LEU A 657 -0.93 35.18 16.77
CA LEU A 657 -1.40 34.03 17.55
C LEU A 657 -2.41 33.15 16.81
N ARG A 658 -3.34 33.73 16.04
CA ARG A 658 -4.23 32.92 15.18
C ARG A 658 -3.47 32.23 14.06
N ALA A 659 -2.53 32.95 13.45
CA ALA A 659 -1.65 32.40 12.43
C ALA A 659 -0.80 31.24 12.99
N SER A 660 -0.27 31.35 14.21
CA SER A 660 0.50 30.26 14.82
C SER A 660 -0.38 29.07 15.20
N ALA A 661 -1.56 29.29 15.79
CA ALA A 661 -2.53 28.22 16.06
C ALA A 661 -2.86 27.43 14.79
N ALA A 662 -3.29 28.11 13.71
CA ALA A 662 -3.58 27.46 12.42
C ALA A 662 -2.35 26.73 11.83
N THR A 663 -1.12 27.21 12.11
CA THR A 663 0.11 26.50 11.71
C THR A 663 0.26 25.17 12.45
N LEU A 664 0.01 25.16 13.76
CA LEU A 664 0.18 23.97 14.59
C LEU A 664 -0.91 22.94 14.29
N GLU A 665 -2.15 23.38 14.12
CA GLU A 665 -3.27 22.56 13.67
C GLU A 665 -2.92 21.87 12.33
N SER A 666 -2.37 22.62 11.37
CA SER A 666 -1.92 22.07 10.08
C SER A 666 -0.79 21.04 10.22
N ILE A 667 0.20 21.31 11.09
CA ILE A 667 1.26 20.34 11.43
C ILE A 667 0.66 19.05 12.01
N ILE A 668 -0.34 19.15 12.89
CA ILE A 668 -1.01 17.99 13.49
C ILE A 668 -1.73 17.16 12.41
N TRP A 669 -2.49 17.78 11.50
CA TRP A 669 -3.16 17.04 10.42
C TRP A 669 -2.17 16.38 9.45
N GLN A 670 -1.10 17.07 9.06
CA GLN A 670 -0.05 16.48 8.20
C GLN A 670 0.68 15.32 8.90
N PHE A 671 0.91 15.41 10.21
CA PHE A 671 1.45 14.32 11.01
C PHE A 671 0.49 13.13 11.10
N ARG A 672 -0.79 13.36 11.43
CA ARG A 672 -1.82 12.30 11.52
C ARG A 672 -2.01 11.57 10.19
N ALA A 673 -1.93 12.27 9.07
CA ALA A 673 -1.97 11.67 7.73
C ALA A 673 -0.63 11.09 7.24
N ARG A 674 0.47 11.24 8.01
CA ARG A 674 1.83 10.78 7.67
C ARG A 674 2.30 11.22 6.28
N ILE A 675 2.11 12.51 5.95
CA ILE A 675 2.54 13.09 4.66
C ILE A 675 3.69 14.09 4.82
N GLY A 676 4.37 14.41 3.71
CA GLY A 676 5.46 15.38 3.67
C GLY A 676 6.62 14.99 4.58
N VAL A 677 7.03 15.88 5.48
CA VAL A 677 8.13 15.63 6.45
C VAL A 677 7.79 14.58 7.51
N PHE A 678 6.54 14.11 7.59
CA PHE A 678 6.08 13.07 8.51
C PHE A 678 5.84 11.72 7.82
N ALA A 679 6.17 11.60 6.53
CA ALA A 679 6.10 10.34 5.79
C ALA A 679 7.11 9.33 6.33
N VAL A 680 6.71 8.06 6.39
CA VAL A 680 7.59 6.94 6.80
C VAL A 680 8.40 6.48 5.57
N PRO A 681 9.73 6.67 5.53
CA PRO A 681 10.54 6.24 4.40
C PRO A 681 10.50 4.72 4.26
N HIS A 682 10.34 4.22 3.04
CA HIS A 682 10.36 2.78 2.75
C HIS A 682 11.79 2.24 2.54
N HIS A 683 12.81 3.09 2.69
CA HIS A 683 14.09 2.95 1.97
C HIS A 683 15.25 2.37 2.80
N SER A 684 14.97 1.86 4.00
CA SER A 684 16.01 1.33 4.88
C SER A 684 15.47 0.20 5.74
N GLY A 685 16.09 -0.98 5.68
CA GLY A 685 15.83 -2.15 6.55
C GLY A 685 16.14 -1.94 8.04
N LEU A 686 16.26 -0.68 8.45
CA LEU A 686 16.36 -0.15 9.80
C LEU A 686 15.30 0.95 9.93
N SER A 687 14.04 0.59 9.72
CA SER A 687 12.88 1.47 9.90
C SER A 687 12.81 1.91 11.37
N GLN A 688 13.41 3.04 11.74
CA GLN A 688 13.28 3.57 13.10
C GLN A 688 11.85 4.07 13.31
N PRO A 689 11.04 3.43 14.19
CA PRO A 689 9.64 3.81 14.39
C PRO A 689 9.48 5.22 15.00
N SER A 690 10.58 5.81 15.49
CA SER A 690 10.66 7.16 16.06
C SER A 690 10.81 8.29 15.03
N GLN A 691 11.00 8.01 13.73
CA GLN A 691 11.32 9.08 12.76
C GLN A 691 10.18 10.12 12.59
N PRO A 692 8.90 9.75 12.39
CA PRO A 692 7.81 10.74 12.31
C PRO A 692 7.65 11.53 13.61
N THR A 693 7.85 10.86 14.75
CA THR A 693 7.78 11.43 16.11
C THR A 693 8.89 12.47 16.33
N THR A 694 10.09 12.17 15.85
CA THR A 694 11.25 13.08 15.86
C THR A 694 11.00 14.29 14.96
N ALA A 695 10.44 14.07 13.76
CA ALA A 695 10.04 15.16 12.86
C ALA A 695 8.96 16.06 13.49
N LEU A 696 7.97 15.49 14.19
CA LEU A 696 6.95 16.26 14.94
C LEU A 696 7.59 17.10 16.05
N ARG A 697 8.50 16.50 16.85
CA ARG A 697 9.26 17.24 17.88
C ARG A 697 10.02 18.43 17.27
N MET A 698 10.74 18.22 16.17
CA MET A 698 11.45 19.30 15.47
C MET A 698 10.49 20.38 14.93
N ALA A 699 9.37 19.98 14.33
CA ALA A 699 8.35 20.91 13.84
C ALA A 699 7.72 21.74 14.97
N MET A 700 7.48 21.15 16.14
CA MET A 700 6.97 21.84 17.34
C MET A 700 7.99 22.82 17.94
N VAL A 701 9.28 22.47 17.96
CA VAL A 701 10.37 23.39 18.38
C VAL A 701 10.47 24.57 17.41
N ALA A 702 10.49 24.31 16.10
CA ALA A 702 10.52 25.34 15.06
C ALA A 702 9.24 26.19 15.03
N TRP A 703 8.08 25.62 15.40
CA TRP A 703 6.86 26.39 15.65
C TRP A 703 7.03 27.31 16.85
N HIS A 704 7.45 26.78 18.00
CA HIS A 704 7.53 27.54 19.24
C HIS A 704 8.50 28.73 19.14
N ALA A 705 9.68 28.52 18.55
CA ALA A 705 10.65 29.59 18.27
C ALA A 705 10.06 30.72 17.41
N ARG A 706 9.24 30.39 16.40
CA ARG A 706 8.55 31.38 15.55
C ARG A 706 7.43 32.13 16.29
N VAL A 707 6.75 31.50 17.25
CA VAL A 707 5.74 32.20 18.07
C VAL A 707 6.43 33.17 19.01
N VAL A 708 7.38 32.70 19.83
CA VAL A 708 8.06 33.55 20.83
C VAL A 708 8.78 34.72 20.15
N GLY A 709 9.59 34.44 19.11
CA GLY A 709 10.30 35.48 18.37
C GLY A 709 9.43 36.38 17.48
N GLY A 710 8.19 35.99 17.20
CA GLY A 710 7.29 36.70 16.28
C GLY A 710 6.10 37.42 16.92
N THR A 711 5.91 37.31 18.24
CA THR A 711 4.72 37.86 18.94
C THR A 711 5.04 38.81 20.10
N ASP A 712 6.32 38.98 20.44
CA ASP A 712 6.75 39.72 21.65
C ASP A 712 5.97 39.25 22.89
N LEU A 713 5.81 37.93 23.01
CA LEU A 713 5.25 37.26 24.17
C LEU A 713 6.40 36.75 25.02
N LEU A 714 6.35 37.06 26.33
CA LEU A 714 7.19 36.39 27.31
C LEU A 714 6.90 34.88 27.26
N GLN A 715 7.95 34.06 27.24
CA GLN A 715 7.87 32.59 27.21
C GLN A 715 6.88 32.04 28.27
N THR A 716 6.91 32.65 29.46
CA THR A 716 5.99 32.36 30.59
C THR A 716 4.50 32.49 30.28
N SER A 717 4.11 33.26 29.26
CA SER A 717 2.70 33.43 28.88
C SER A 717 2.15 32.25 28.05
N LEU A 718 3.03 31.49 27.39
CA LEU A 718 2.65 30.28 26.65
C LEU A 718 2.82 29.01 27.49
N GLU A 719 3.65 29.06 28.54
CA GLU A 719 3.96 27.94 29.44
C GLU A 719 3.14 27.94 30.73
N ARG A 720 2.37 28.99 31.00
CA ARG A 720 1.47 29.09 32.16
C ARG A 720 0.36 28.04 32.10
N GLU A 721 0.01 27.46 33.24
CA GLU A 721 -1.18 26.61 33.37
C GLU A 721 -2.49 27.42 33.22
N TYR A 722 -3.38 26.93 32.37
CA TYR A 722 -4.72 27.48 32.14
C TYR A 722 -5.82 26.54 32.68
N PRO A 723 -7.00 27.07 33.06
CA PRO A 723 -8.11 26.24 33.54
C PRO A 723 -8.66 25.29 32.47
N ASP A 724 -9.13 24.12 32.88
CA ASP A 724 -9.61 23.01 32.02
C ASP A 724 -10.44 23.43 30.80
N LYS A 725 -11.34 24.43 30.96
CA LYS A 725 -12.19 24.99 29.89
C LYS A 725 -11.45 25.59 28.69
N VAL A 726 -10.13 25.72 28.76
CA VAL A 726 -9.29 26.16 27.64
C VAL A 726 -8.95 25.00 26.71
N TYR A 727 -8.81 23.78 27.24
CA TYR A 727 -8.42 22.58 26.49
C TYR A 727 -9.67 21.88 25.94
N VAL A 728 -9.87 21.93 24.62
CA VAL A 728 -11.12 21.48 23.97
C VAL A 728 -10.99 20.17 23.20
N HIS A 729 -9.78 19.66 23.00
CA HIS A 729 -9.47 18.45 22.23
C HIS A 729 -9.32 17.21 23.14
N CYS A 730 -10.10 17.14 24.22
CA CYS A 730 -10.11 16.08 25.24
C CYS A 730 -8.71 15.67 25.78
N GLN A 731 -7.77 16.63 25.87
CA GLN A 731 -6.36 16.36 26.18
C GLN A 731 -6.13 15.84 27.60
N PHE A 732 -6.99 16.19 28.56
CA PHE A 732 -6.86 15.83 29.97
C PHE A 732 -8.12 15.19 30.58
N LYS A 733 -9.31 15.56 30.07
CA LYS A 733 -10.62 15.15 30.57
C LYS A 733 -11.69 15.36 29.49
N GLY A 734 -12.82 14.68 29.65
CA GLY A 734 -14.01 14.80 28.78
C GLY A 734 -14.36 13.46 28.15
N THR A 735 -15.52 13.38 27.51
CA THR A 735 -15.85 12.35 26.53
C THR A 735 -15.88 13.01 25.16
N LEU A 736 -15.66 12.27 24.08
CA LEU A 736 -15.82 12.85 22.75
C LEU A 736 -17.29 13.29 22.57
N ASP A 737 -17.50 14.53 22.13
CA ASP A 737 -18.83 15.01 21.77
C ASP A 737 -19.40 14.13 20.65
N GLN A 738 -20.68 13.81 20.69
CA GLN A 738 -21.36 12.94 19.70
C GLN A 738 -20.92 11.44 19.72
N LEU A 739 -20.22 10.97 20.76
CA LEU A 739 -19.87 9.55 20.93
C LEU A 739 -21.11 8.61 20.95
N ASP A 740 -22.23 9.07 21.54
CA ASP A 740 -23.49 8.31 21.54
C ASP A 740 -24.08 8.15 20.12
N GLU A 741 -23.94 9.16 19.26
CA GLU A 741 -24.37 9.13 17.86
C GLU A 741 -23.51 8.16 17.05
N PHE A 742 -22.19 8.15 17.30
CA PHE A 742 -21.27 7.16 16.74
C PHE A 742 -21.62 5.73 17.18
N HIS A 743 -21.90 5.51 18.47
CA HIS A 743 -22.32 4.20 18.98
C HIS A 743 -23.67 3.74 18.40
N ALA A 744 -24.58 4.65 18.08
CA ALA A 744 -25.81 4.36 17.37
C ALA A 744 -25.54 3.91 15.91
N ALA A 745 -24.68 4.61 15.17
CA ALA A 745 -24.27 4.21 13.82
C ALA A 745 -23.61 2.81 13.81
N ALA A 746 -22.66 2.58 14.73
CA ALA A 746 -22.00 1.29 14.91
C ALA A 746 -22.94 0.17 15.40
N ARG A 747 -24.15 0.47 15.89
CA ARG A 747 -25.20 -0.54 16.14
C ARG A 747 -25.91 -0.90 14.84
N VAL A 748 -26.29 0.07 14.02
CA VAL A 748 -26.91 -0.14 12.70
C VAL A 748 -26.03 -1.00 11.79
N ASP A 749 -24.72 -0.73 11.72
CA ASP A 749 -23.77 -1.54 10.93
C ASP A 749 -23.72 -3.01 11.36
N ARG A 750 -23.80 -3.27 12.68
CA ARG A 750 -23.83 -4.62 13.23
C ARG A 750 -25.14 -5.34 12.90
N GLU A 751 -26.26 -4.63 12.90
CA GLU A 751 -27.57 -5.16 12.51
C GLU A 751 -27.60 -5.52 11.01
N ILE A 752 -27.10 -4.63 10.13
CA ILE A 752 -26.94 -4.92 8.68
C ILE A 752 -26.03 -6.14 8.47
N SER A 753 -24.92 -6.22 9.20
CA SER A 753 -23.96 -7.34 9.10
C SER A 753 -24.51 -8.67 9.66
N ALA A 754 -25.46 -8.61 10.60
CA ALA A 754 -26.19 -9.78 11.07
C ALA A 754 -27.25 -10.23 10.05
N LEU A 755 -27.96 -9.29 9.42
CA LEU A 755 -28.93 -9.58 8.36
C LEU A 755 -28.26 -10.18 7.11
N LYS A 756 -27.12 -9.63 6.67
CA LYS A 756 -26.31 -10.20 5.56
C LYS A 756 -25.90 -11.65 5.85
N ARG A 757 -25.50 -11.96 7.09
CA ARG A 757 -25.18 -13.34 7.51
C ARG A 757 -26.41 -14.25 7.48
N LYS A 758 -27.57 -13.81 8.00
CA LYS A 758 -28.83 -14.57 7.94
C LYS A 758 -29.24 -14.88 6.49
N LEU A 759 -29.23 -13.87 5.62
CA LEU A 759 -29.57 -14.02 4.20
C LEU A 759 -28.63 -15.00 3.47
N ALA A 760 -27.36 -15.06 3.87
CA ALA A 760 -26.39 -16.01 3.34
C ALA A 760 -26.58 -17.43 3.88
N THR A 761 -26.95 -17.61 5.16
CA THR A 761 -27.30 -18.94 5.70
C THR A 761 -28.58 -19.49 5.09
N ASP A 762 -29.59 -18.65 4.84
CA ASP A 762 -30.85 -19.07 4.22
C ASP A 762 -30.65 -19.47 2.74
N ALA A 763 -29.63 -18.91 2.07
CA ALA A 763 -29.22 -19.32 0.72
C ALA A 763 -28.41 -20.63 0.68
N LEU A 764 -28.00 -21.18 1.83
CA LEU A 764 -27.18 -22.38 1.97
C LEU A 764 -27.91 -23.57 2.61
N ALA A 765 -29.22 -23.46 2.85
CA ALA A 765 -30.04 -24.59 3.29
C ALA A 765 -30.06 -25.70 2.22
N PRO A 766 -29.79 -26.97 2.56
CA PRO A 766 -29.48 -27.99 1.55
C PRO A 766 -30.70 -28.44 0.75
N LEU A 767 -30.62 -28.32 -0.58
CA LEU A 767 -31.40 -29.11 -1.53
C LEU A 767 -31.00 -30.59 -1.38
N GLY A 768 -31.70 -31.32 -0.51
CA GLY A 768 -31.29 -32.68 -0.14
C GLY A 768 -32.43 -33.58 0.32
N LYS A 769 -33.23 -34.08 -0.64
CA LYS A 769 -33.80 -35.45 -0.70
C LYS A 769 -34.79 -35.58 -1.87
N GLU A 770 -34.30 -35.95 -3.05
CA GLU A 770 -35.15 -36.66 -4.02
C GLU A 770 -35.15 -38.15 -3.67
N GLY A 771 -36.34 -38.73 -3.45
CA GLY A 771 -36.47 -40.11 -3.00
C GLY A 771 -37.80 -40.42 -2.31
N GLY A 772 -38.92 -40.18 -2.98
CA GLY A 772 -40.25 -40.50 -2.47
C GLY A 772 -41.38 -39.84 -3.29
N ALA A 773 -42.49 -40.56 -3.46
CA ALA A 773 -43.65 -40.12 -4.25
C ALA A 773 -44.33 -38.86 -3.66
N PRO A 774 -45.05 -38.06 -4.48
CA PRO A 774 -45.60 -36.77 -4.05
C PRO A 774 -46.86 -36.92 -3.16
N PRO A 775 -46.91 -36.26 -1.99
CA PRO A 775 -48.15 -35.96 -1.29
C PRO A 775 -48.69 -34.57 -1.69
N GLU A 776 -49.98 -34.35 -1.43
CA GLU A 776 -50.75 -33.21 -1.92
C GLU A 776 -50.44 -31.87 -1.22
N HIS A 777 -50.72 -30.79 -1.97
CA HIS A 777 -50.84 -29.37 -1.57
C HIS A 777 -50.82 -29.02 -0.07
N VAL A 778 -49.65 -28.62 0.46
CA VAL A 778 -49.56 -27.70 1.62
C VAL A 778 -48.44 -26.66 1.41
N GLY A 779 -48.85 -25.41 1.19
CA GLY A 779 -48.14 -24.16 1.53
C GLY A 779 -46.62 -24.04 1.30
N ALA A 780 -46.18 -23.74 0.07
CA ALA A 780 -44.82 -23.28 -0.20
C ALA A 780 -44.57 -21.76 0.07
N ALA A 781 -45.60 -21.01 0.49
CA ALA A 781 -45.55 -19.55 0.60
C ALA A 781 -44.73 -19.00 1.80
N GLY A 782 -44.47 -19.81 2.83
CA GLY A 782 -43.91 -19.32 4.10
C GLY A 782 -42.43 -18.89 4.07
N ASN A 783 -41.63 -19.39 3.13
CA ASN A 783 -40.20 -19.06 3.06
C ASN A 783 -39.90 -17.78 2.28
N ASP A 784 -40.71 -17.44 1.28
CA ASP A 784 -40.51 -16.22 0.48
C ASP A 784 -40.88 -14.97 1.27
N GLU A 785 -42.00 -14.98 2.02
CA GLU A 785 -42.37 -13.86 2.91
C GLU A 785 -41.28 -13.56 3.96
N GLY A 786 -40.65 -14.60 4.54
CA GLY A 786 -39.55 -14.42 5.50
C GLY A 786 -38.33 -13.74 4.88
N LYS A 787 -37.96 -14.16 3.66
CA LYS A 787 -36.83 -13.61 2.91
C LYS A 787 -37.10 -12.18 2.42
N GLU A 788 -38.32 -11.89 1.98
CA GLU A 788 -38.73 -10.56 1.54
C GLU A 788 -38.74 -9.56 2.71
N ASN A 789 -39.27 -9.96 3.88
CA ASN A 789 -39.20 -9.15 5.10
C ASN A 789 -37.75 -8.84 5.53
N LEU A 790 -36.84 -9.82 5.45
CA LEU A 790 -35.40 -9.60 5.74
C LEU A 790 -34.74 -8.65 4.73
N LEU A 791 -35.14 -8.70 3.46
CA LEU A 791 -34.69 -7.76 2.42
C LEU A 791 -35.22 -6.34 2.67
N GLN A 792 -36.50 -6.18 2.99
CA GLN A 792 -37.10 -4.88 3.32
C GLN A 792 -36.46 -4.28 4.59
N GLN A 793 -36.22 -5.10 5.62
CA GLN A 793 -35.52 -4.68 6.84
C GLN A 793 -34.07 -4.25 6.55
N LYS A 794 -33.37 -4.98 5.67
CA LYS A 794 -32.03 -4.62 5.22
C LYS A 794 -32.03 -3.27 4.49
N VAL A 795 -32.92 -3.05 3.52
CA VAL A 795 -33.01 -1.78 2.77
C VAL A 795 -33.31 -0.61 3.72
N ALA A 796 -34.26 -0.77 4.64
CA ALA A 796 -34.58 0.28 5.62
C ALA A 796 -33.42 0.61 6.58
N LEU A 797 -32.54 -0.36 6.87
CA LEU A 797 -31.32 -0.11 7.65
C LEU A 797 -30.19 0.47 6.78
N GLU A 798 -30.05 0.06 5.52
CA GLU A 798 -29.07 0.62 4.57
C GLU A 798 -29.40 2.09 4.21
N ASP A 799 -30.68 2.48 4.20
CA ASP A 799 -31.08 3.89 4.08
C ASP A 799 -30.78 4.69 5.36
N LYS A 800 -31.07 4.13 6.55
CA LYS A 800 -30.61 4.74 7.83
C LYS A 800 -29.09 4.85 7.90
N GLN A 801 -28.34 3.91 7.33
CA GLN A 801 -26.88 3.94 7.30
C GLN A 801 -26.35 5.11 6.45
N LYS A 802 -27.00 5.42 5.32
CA LYS A 802 -26.66 6.60 4.49
C LYS A 802 -26.85 7.92 5.26
N ASP A 803 -27.88 7.99 6.09
CA ASP A 803 -28.14 9.15 6.96
C ASP A 803 -27.20 9.21 8.18
N LEU A 804 -26.61 8.08 8.60
CA LEU A 804 -25.75 7.96 9.79
C LEU A 804 -24.23 7.82 9.47
N THR A 805 -23.73 8.27 8.31
CA THR A 805 -22.26 8.31 8.06
C THR A 805 -21.58 9.41 8.88
N PHE A 806 -21.42 9.15 10.18
CA PHE A 806 -20.87 10.06 11.17
C PHE A 806 -19.38 9.80 11.41
N PHE A 807 -18.54 10.78 11.07
CA PHE A 807 -17.10 10.73 11.32
C PHE A 807 -16.78 11.55 12.57
N LEU A 808 -16.37 10.86 13.64
CA LEU A 808 -15.95 11.48 14.90
C LEU A 808 -14.43 11.70 14.90
N ASP A 809 -13.97 12.94 15.15
CA ASP A 809 -12.54 13.19 15.36
C ASP A 809 -12.16 12.86 16.80
N ASP A 810 -11.26 11.91 16.99
CA ASP A 810 -10.67 11.56 18.29
C ASP A 810 -9.42 12.38 18.62
N HIS A 811 -9.02 13.27 17.70
CA HIS A 811 -7.86 14.15 17.73
C HIS A 811 -6.49 13.47 17.84
N GLN A 812 -6.43 12.14 17.81
CA GLN A 812 -5.20 11.38 18.01
C GLN A 812 -4.92 10.36 16.90
N SER A 813 -5.94 9.64 16.41
CA SER A 813 -5.74 8.54 15.47
C SER A 813 -5.06 9.02 14.18
N PRO A 814 -4.23 8.16 13.55
CA PRO A 814 -3.80 8.38 12.17
C PRO A 814 -5.02 8.52 11.25
N VAL A 815 -4.92 9.39 10.24
CA VAL A 815 -6.07 9.84 9.43
C VAL A 815 -5.88 9.46 7.97
N ARG A 816 -6.80 8.67 7.42
CA ARG A 816 -6.84 8.33 5.99
C ARG A 816 -7.27 9.54 5.14
N PRO A 817 -6.96 9.57 3.84
CA PRO A 817 -7.36 10.67 2.94
C PRO A 817 -8.88 10.92 2.92
N ALA A 818 -9.69 9.85 2.96
CA ALA A 818 -11.15 9.95 3.06
C ALA A 818 -11.61 10.54 4.41
N GLU A 819 -10.99 10.15 5.52
CA GLU A 819 -11.28 10.71 6.84
C GLU A 819 -10.86 12.19 6.92
N TYR A 820 -9.72 12.58 6.33
CA TYR A 820 -9.30 13.98 6.22
C TYR A 820 -10.33 14.84 5.47
N LEU A 821 -10.90 14.33 4.38
CA LEU A 821 -11.99 15.01 3.65
C LEU A 821 -13.18 15.31 4.59
N HIS A 822 -13.63 14.34 5.37
CA HIS A 822 -14.79 14.48 6.25
C HIS A 822 -14.49 15.31 7.51
N LEU A 823 -13.44 14.94 8.27
CA LEU A 823 -13.09 15.55 9.55
C LEU A 823 -12.52 16.97 9.41
N ARG A 824 -11.77 17.25 8.33
CA ARG A 824 -11.05 18.53 8.15
C ARG A 824 -11.69 19.42 7.10
N LEU A 825 -11.75 18.98 5.84
CA LEU A 825 -12.17 19.86 4.73
C LEU A 825 -13.66 20.21 4.78
N LEU A 826 -14.55 19.24 4.98
CA LEU A 826 -15.99 19.49 5.04
C LEU A 826 -16.39 20.30 6.30
N VAL A 827 -15.74 20.05 7.44
CA VAL A 827 -15.92 20.86 8.66
C VAL A 827 -15.48 22.31 8.43
N ALA A 828 -14.30 22.52 7.83
CA ALA A 828 -13.83 23.86 7.48
C ALA A 828 -14.76 24.57 6.48
N ARG A 829 -15.19 23.87 5.42
CA ARG A 829 -16.17 24.38 4.44
C ARG A 829 -17.46 24.85 5.12
N LYS A 830 -18.06 24.02 5.97
CA LYS A 830 -19.28 24.34 6.73
C LYS A 830 -19.08 25.58 7.62
N LYS A 831 -17.92 25.65 8.31
CA LYS A 831 -17.52 26.77 9.17
C LYS A 831 -17.35 28.09 8.42
N TYR A 832 -16.80 28.08 7.19
CA TYR A 832 -16.69 29.30 6.37
C TYR A 832 -18.03 29.68 5.72
N ALA A 833 -18.75 28.71 5.15
CA ALA A 833 -20.07 28.94 4.54
C ALA A 833 -21.06 29.58 5.53
N GLY A 834 -21.08 29.13 6.79
CA GLY A 834 -21.94 29.70 7.85
C GLY A 834 -21.57 31.12 8.28
N LYS A 835 -20.31 31.56 8.10
CA LYS A 835 -19.86 32.93 8.44
C LYS A 835 -20.26 33.97 7.39
N ILE A 836 -20.33 33.60 6.12
CA ILE A 836 -20.66 34.51 5.00
C ILE A 836 -21.97 35.30 5.25
N PRO A 837 -23.13 34.67 5.54
CA PRO A 837 -24.38 35.40 5.77
C PRO A 837 -24.31 36.29 7.02
N GLN A 838 -23.58 35.88 8.07
CA GLN A 838 -23.39 36.69 9.28
C GLN A 838 -22.61 37.97 8.96
N CYS A 839 -21.52 37.87 8.19
CA CYS A 839 -20.75 39.05 7.77
C CYS A 839 -21.58 40.00 6.89
N TYR A 840 -22.41 39.46 5.99
CA TYR A 840 -23.31 40.26 5.15
C TYR A 840 -24.40 40.96 5.97
N ALA A 841 -25.02 40.27 6.94
CA ALA A 841 -26.00 40.86 7.84
C ALA A 841 -25.39 41.99 8.69
N TRP A 842 -24.20 41.79 9.26
CA TRP A 842 -23.48 42.84 9.99
C TRP A 842 -23.12 44.03 9.10
N ARG A 843 -22.70 43.80 7.85
CA ARG A 843 -22.45 44.89 6.90
C ARG A 843 -23.72 45.70 6.62
N ARG A 844 -24.85 45.03 6.35
CA ARG A 844 -26.14 45.68 6.11
C ARG A 844 -26.64 46.47 7.32
N PHE A 845 -26.42 45.98 8.53
CA PHE A 845 -26.72 46.69 9.77
C PHE A 845 -25.95 48.02 9.88
N TRP A 846 -24.65 48.03 9.59
CA TRP A 846 -23.86 49.26 9.63
C TRP A 846 -24.16 50.21 8.46
N GLU A 847 -24.45 49.70 7.26
CA GLU A 847 -24.94 50.51 6.13
C GLU A 847 -26.25 51.23 6.51
N LEU A 848 -27.18 50.54 7.18
CA LEU A 848 -28.43 51.13 7.67
C LEU A 848 -28.16 52.24 8.71
N ILE A 849 -27.25 52.04 9.66
CA ILE A 849 -26.87 53.07 10.64
C ILE A 849 -26.31 54.31 9.93
N LEU A 850 -25.44 54.14 8.94
CA LEU A 850 -24.89 55.28 8.17
C LEU A 850 -26.00 56.05 7.43
N THR A 851 -26.96 55.36 6.80
CA THR A 851 -28.10 56.04 6.17
C THR A 851 -28.98 56.78 7.19
N ALA A 852 -29.18 56.23 8.39
CA ALA A 852 -29.89 56.91 9.47
C ALA A 852 -29.15 58.19 9.91
N CYS A 853 -27.82 58.15 10.06
CA CYS A 853 -27.02 59.35 10.35
C CYS A 853 -27.16 60.44 9.27
N THR A 854 -27.21 60.07 7.98
CA THR A 854 -27.41 61.07 6.90
C THR A 854 -28.81 61.68 6.90
N VAL A 855 -29.84 60.90 7.23
CA VAL A 855 -31.22 61.40 7.38
C VAL A 855 -31.35 62.33 8.59
N VAL A 856 -30.75 61.95 9.72
CA VAL A 856 -30.72 62.78 10.95
C VAL A 856 -29.97 64.09 10.69
N SER A 857 -28.80 64.04 10.05
CA SER A 857 -28.01 65.24 9.67
C SER A 857 -28.80 66.18 8.75
N SER A 858 -29.51 65.64 7.76
CA SER A 858 -30.34 66.42 6.84
C SER A 858 -31.53 67.07 7.55
N THR A 859 -32.18 66.32 8.46
CA THR A 859 -33.33 66.82 9.25
C THR A 859 -32.91 67.92 10.23
N LEU A 860 -31.78 67.75 10.92
CA LEU A 860 -31.21 68.77 11.82
C LEU A 860 -30.75 70.02 11.08
N SER A 861 -30.23 69.88 9.85
CA SER A 861 -29.88 71.04 8.99
C SER A 861 -31.11 71.85 8.56
N TYR A 862 -32.27 71.21 8.37
CA TYR A 862 -33.52 71.88 8.00
C TYR A 862 -34.14 72.65 9.18
N LEU A 863 -34.08 72.07 10.38
CA LEU A 863 -34.54 72.69 11.62
C LEU A 863 -33.54 73.76 12.08
N ARG A 864 -33.71 75.01 11.58
CA ARG A 864 -32.76 76.13 11.80
C ARG A 864 -32.30 76.38 13.25
N SER A 865 -33.00 75.91 14.28
CA SER A 865 -32.58 76.05 15.68
C SER A 865 -31.66 74.94 16.21
N THR A 866 -31.36 73.88 15.43
CA THR A 866 -30.54 72.74 15.88
C THR A 866 -29.33 72.45 14.98
N VAL A 867 -28.93 73.40 14.14
CA VAL A 867 -27.79 73.30 13.20
C VAL A 867 -26.49 72.85 13.89
N HIS A 868 -26.24 73.29 15.13
CA HIS A 868 -25.05 72.91 15.90
C HIS A 868 -24.93 71.39 16.16
N TRP A 869 -26.04 70.64 16.16
CA TRP A 869 -26.08 69.19 16.39
C TRP A 869 -25.71 68.33 15.16
N VAL A 870 -25.65 68.93 13.96
CA VAL A 870 -25.26 68.24 12.72
C VAL A 870 -23.83 67.70 12.80
N SER A 871 -22.95 68.42 13.51
CA SER A 871 -21.57 68.04 13.83
C SER A 871 -21.46 66.69 14.55
N ILE A 872 -22.30 66.45 15.56
CA ILE A 872 -22.33 65.22 16.37
C ILE A 872 -22.83 64.05 15.53
N SER A 873 -23.86 64.28 14.70
CA SER A 873 -24.35 63.26 13.76
C SER A 873 -23.28 62.89 12.74
N THR A 874 -22.54 63.88 12.22
CA THR A 874 -21.41 63.70 11.29
C THR A 874 -20.24 62.96 11.95
N ALA A 875 -19.86 63.32 13.18
CA ALA A 875 -18.82 62.62 13.94
C ALA A 875 -19.21 61.17 14.26
N THR A 876 -20.48 60.92 14.55
CA THR A 876 -21.01 59.56 14.73
C THR A 876 -20.94 58.76 13.43
N ALA A 877 -21.31 59.34 12.30
CA ALA A 877 -21.17 58.71 10.99
C ALA A 877 -19.70 58.40 10.63
N ALA A 878 -18.78 59.32 10.93
CA ALA A 878 -17.35 59.12 10.76
C ALA A 878 -16.83 57.97 11.66
N ALA A 879 -17.25 57.92 12.92
CA ALA A 879 -16.90 56.85 13.86
C ALA A 879 -17.43 55.48 13.39
N VAL A 880 -18.68 55.41 12.92
CA VAL A 880 -19.26 54.18 12.34
C VAL A 880 -18.51 53.77 11.07
N THR A 881 -18.19 54.70 10.18
CA THR A 881 -17.40 54.42 8.96
C THR A 881 -16.02 53.86 9.32
N SER A 882 -15.37 54.45 10.32
CA SER A 882 -14.08 54.00 10.86
C SER A 882 -14.17 52.59 11.47
N TRP A 883 -15.24 52.29 12.22
CA TRP A 883 -15.53 50.95 12.73
C TRP A 883 -15.75 49.91 11.64
N VAL A 884 -16.54 50.24 10.61
CA VAL A 884 -16.78 49.37 9.45
C VAL A 884 -15.47 49.08 8.72
N SER A 885 -14.65 50.11 8.47
CA SER A 885 -13.33 49.97 7.85
C SER A 885 -12.42 49.02 8.65
N ASN A 886 -12.27 49.26 9.96
CA ASN A 886 -11.47 48.41 10.86
C ASN A 886 -12.03 46.98 11.03
N SER A 887 -13.32 46.75 10.78
CA SER A 887 -13.91 45.42 10.85
C SER A 887 -13.59 44.52 9.63
N GLU A 888 -13.12 45.11 8.52
CA GLU A 888 -12.74 44.44 7.26
C GLU A 888 -13.82 43.49 6.69
N LEU A 889 -15.11 43.78 6.90
CA LEU A 889 -16.21 42.86 6.56
C LEU A 889 -16.22 42.42 5.08
N THR A 890 -15.97 43.34 4.13
CA THR A 890 -15.91 43.02 2.70
C THR A 890 -14.79 42.04 2.37
N ARG A 891 -13.57 42.31 2.85
CA ARG A 891 -12.40 41.43 2.67
C ARG A 891 -12.64 40.04 3.26
N ARG A 892 -13.32 39.94 4.41
CA ARG A 892 -13.68 38.65 5.03
C ARG A 892 -14.70 37.86 4.21
N ILE A 893 -15.69 38.54 3.62
CA ILE A 893 -16.66 37.90 2.71
C ILE A 893 -15.94 37.33 1.50
N GLU A 894 -15.09 38.12 0.84
CA GLU A 894 -14.30 37.67 -0.32
C GLU A 894 -13.39 36.48 0.02
N LEU A 895 -12.63 36.58 1.13
CA LEU A 895 -11.77 35.49 1.60
C LEU A 895 -12.57 34.21 1.89
N HIS A 896 -13.66 34.29 2.67
CA HIS A 896 -14.48 33.11 2.99
C HIS A 896 -15.13 32.51 1.73
N SER A 897 -15.60 33.33 0.79
CA SER A 897 -16.16 32.85 -0.48
C SER A 897 -15.10 32.15 -1.35
N ASN A 898 -13.89 32.72 -1.44
CA ASN A 898 -12.81 32.11 -2.20
C ASN A 898 -12.31 30.81 -1.55
N THR A 899 -12.17 30.76 -0.22
CA THR A 899 -11.82 29.53 0.51
C THR A 899 -12.86 28.43 0.30
N VAL A 900 -14.17 28.74 0.35
CA VAL A 900 -15.22 27.74 0.09
C VAL A 900 -15.13 27.18 -1.34
N ARG A 901 -14.95 28.05 -2.35
CA ARG A 901 -14.75 27.63 -3.75
C ARG A 901 -13.51 26.74 -3.90
N SER A 902 -12.36 27.16 -3.40
CA SER A 902 -11.12 26.37 -3.50
C SER A 902 -11.21 25.02 -2.80
N ILE A 903 -11.94 24.91 -1.68
CA ILE A 903 -12.22 23.61 -1.05
C ILE A 903 -13.12 22.77 -1.96
N ASP A 904 -14.18 23.34 -2.54
CA ASP A 904 -15.05 22.59 -3.47
C ASP A 904 -14.29 22.10 -4.71
N ASP A 905 -13.46 22.94 -5.33
CA ASP A 905 -12.63 22.57 -6.48
C ASP A 905 -11.66 21.42 -6.14
N LEU A 906 -11.03 21.46 -4.96
CA LEU A 906 -10.16 20.38 -4.47
C LEU A 906 -10.93 19.08 -4.22
N ILE A 907 -12.17 19.16 -3.71
CA ILE A 907 -13.03 18.00 -3.48
C ILE A 907 -13.48 17.40 -4.83
N TRP A 908 -13.81 18.23 -5.82
CA TRP A 908 -14.15 17.76 -7.17
C TRP A 908 -12.96 17.05 -7.83
N TRP A 909 -11.76 17.63 -7.76
CA TRP A 909 -10.54 16.97 -8.25
C TRP A 909 -10.30 15.63 -7.55
N TRP A 910 -10.35 15.57 -6.22
CA TRP A 910 -10.14 14.31 -5.48
C TRP A 910 -11.20 13.23 -5.80
N ARG A 911 -12.44 13.64 -6.06
CA ARG A 911 -13.52 12.72 -6.48
C ARG A 911 -13.40 12.26 -7.93
N SER A 912 -12.72 13.03 -8.78
CA SER A 912 -12.48 12.67 -10.20
C SER A 912 -11.37 11.64 -10.39
N LEU A 913 -10.49 11.44 -9.39
CA LEU A 913 -9.48 10.38 -9.40
C LEU A 913 -10.11 9.00 -9.22
N ASP A 914 -9.54 7.99 -9.88
CA ASP A 914 -9.88 6.59 -9.67
C ASP A 914 -9.32 6.06 -8.34
N ASP A 915 -9.62 4.80 -7.99
CA ASP A 915 -9.14 4.22 -6.74
C ASP A 915 -7.62 3.98 -6.71
N ALA A 916 -7.00 3.79 -7.87
CA ALA A 916 -5.56 3.54 -8.00
C ALA A 916 -4.72 4.82 -7.82
N ASP A 917 -5.26 5.97 -8.23
CA ASP A 917 -4.72 7.31 -8.01
C ASP A 917 -5.08 7.86 -6.63
N ARG A 918 -6.27 7.56 -6.09
CA ARG A 918 -6.58 7.86 -4.68
C ARG A 918 -5.68 7.09 -3.70
N ALA A 919 -5.14 5.94 -4.08
CA ALA A 919 -4.10 5.21 -3.34
C ALA A 919 -2.66 5.73 -3.57
N ASN A 920 -2.45 6.61 -4.55
CA ASN A 920 -1.12 7.12 -4.90
C ASN A 920 -0.61 8.16 -3.88
N HIS A 921 0.60 7.96 -3.36
CA HIS A 921 1.23 8.86 -2.40
C HIS A 921 1.35 10.31 -2.90
N ALA A 922 1.62 10.50 -4.19
CA ALA A 922 1.75 11.82 -4.79
C ALA A 922 0.40 12.55 -4.75
N CYS A 923 -0.67 11.90 -5.17
CA CYS A 923 -2.04 12.43 -5.14
C CYS A 923 -2.53 12.68 -3.72
N ILE A 924 -2.27 11.77 -2.77
CA ILE A 924 -2.60 11.97 -1.34
C ILE A 924 -1.84 13.17 -0.76
N THR A 925 -0.54 13.26 -1.03
CA THR A 925 0.31 14.36 -0.54
C THR A 925 -0.18 15.68 -1.14
N GLN A 926 -0.45 15.73 -2.44
CA GLN A 926 -1.02 16.89 -3.12
C GLN A 926 -2.38 17.28 -2.52
N PHE A 927 -3.29 16.32 -2.29
CA PHE A 927 -4.61 16.56 -1.73
C PHE A 927 -4.53 17.26 -0.37
N ILE A 928 -3.77 16.67 0.56
CA ILE A 928 -3.69 17.17 1.93
C ILE A 928 -2.84 18.44 2.02
N GLN A 929 -1.72 18.55 1.28
CA GLN A 929 -0.93 19.79 1.24
C GLN A 929 -1.70 20.95 0.59
N THR A 930 -2.45 20.69 -0.48
CA THR A 930 -3.28 21.73 -1.12
C THR A 930 -4.44 22.14 -0.21
N GLY A 931 -5.10 21.17 0.45
CA GLY A 931 -6.14 21.44 1.45
C GLY A 931 -5.63 22.31 2.59
N GLU A 932 -4.51 21.92 3.21
CA GLU A 932 -3.87 22.71 4.26
C GLU A 932 -3.34 24.08 3.77
N SER A 933 -2.90 24.20 2.52
CA SER A 933 -2.51 25.49 1.92
C SER A 933 -3.70 26.42 1.71
N ILE A 934 -4.85 25.90 1.27
CA ILE A 934 -6.11 26.66 1.14
C ILE A 934 -6.54 27.17 2.53
N LEU A 935 -6.50 26.32 3.56
CA LEU A 935 -6.81 26.71 4.93
C LEU A 935 -5.77 27.72 5.49
N ALA A 936 -4.49 27.57 5.15
CA ALA A 936 -3.44 28.50 5.52
C ALA A 936 -3.52 29.86 4.80
N THR A 937 -4.33 30.00 3.75
CA THR A 937 -4.50 31.26 3.02
C THR A 937 -5.18 32.33 3.90
N GLU A 938 -6.13 31.94 4.77
CA GLU A 938 -6.71 32.86 5.77
C GLU A 938 -5.61 33.39 6.71
N ARG A 939 -4.73 32.50 7.18
CA ARG A 939 -3.55 32.83 8.00
C ARG A 939 -2.60 33.81 7.32
N LEU A 940 -2.27 33.61 6.04
CA LEU A 940 -1.37 34.49 5.30
C LEU A 940 -1.96 35.91 5.18
N SER A 941 -3.28 36.01 5.02
CA SER A 941 -3.98 37.31 4.97
C SER A 941 -3.82 38.13 6.26
N TRP A 942 -3.80 37.47 7.44
CA TRP A 942 -3.60 38.10 8.74
C TRP A 942 -2.16 38.59 8.97
N ILE A 943 -1.16 37.82 8.52
CA ILE A 943 0.26 38.22 8.61
C ILE A 943 0.55 39.36 7.64
N ALA A 944 0.03 39.29 6.40
CA ALA A 944 0.18 40.35 5.41
C ALA A 944 -0.48 41.66 5.87
N ALA A 945 -1.64 41.58 6.54
CA ALA A 945 -2.32 42.74 7.11
C ALA A 945 -1.51 43.43 8.24
N ALA A 946 -0.68 42.68 8.97
CA ALA A 946 0.23 43.26 9.95
C ALA A 946 1.42 43.96 9.26
N LYS A 947 2.12 43.25 8.36
CA LYS A 947 3.31 43.78 7.66
C LYS A 947 3.04 44.94 6.70
N GLY A 948 1.81 45.08 6.19
CA GLY A 948 1.44 46.22 5.36
C GLY A 948 1.53 47.55 6.12
N LYS A 949 1.07 47.57 7.37
CA LYS A 949 1.07 48.78 8.20
C LYS A 949 2.48 49.25 8.59
N ASP A 950 3.40 48.32 8.85
CA ASP A 950 4.78 48.69 9.21
C ASP A 950 5.49 49.44 8.06
N LYS A 951 5.19 49.10 6.79
CA LYS A 951 5.76 49.77 5.62
C LYS A 951 5.16 51.15 5.34
N ASP A 952 3.88 51.33 5.66
CA ASP A 952 3.18 52.61 5.53
C ASP A 952 3.46 53.56 6.73
N GLU A 953 4.10 53.08 7.81
CA GLU A 953 4.66 53.90 8.90
C GLU A 953 6.18 54.19 8.76
N GLU A 954 6.89 53.53 7.81
CA GLU A 954 8.30 53.79 7.46
C GLU A 954 8.48 54.78 6.29
N GLN A 955 7.38 55.25 5.65
CA GLN A 955 7.35 56.27 4.60
C GLN A 955 6.72 57.58 5.10
#